data_AF-A0A1H2QV80-F1
#
_entry.id   AF-A0A1H2QV80-F1
#
_cell.length_a   1.000
_cell.length_b   1.000
_cell.length_c   1.000
_cell.angle_alpha   90.00
_cell.angle_beta   90.00
_cell.angle_gamma   90.00
#
_symmetry.space_group_name_H-M   'P 1'
#
loop_
_entity.id
_entity.type
_entity.pdbx_description
1 polymer ?
#
loop_
_entity_poly.entity_id
_entity_poly.type
_entity_poly.pdbx_seq_one_letter_code
_entity_poly.pdbx_strand_id
1 'polypeptide(L)'
;MNKVRINYLDVYRAIAILAVLMIHITSSVVTNLPMSSSLFPLYVAINSAAHYAVPAFLFLSALVLFYNYDGQIGIRWGNFYGKRILGIIVPYVIWSFLYYLLMNEISRRSIKESWPKFFEGLLFGSNYAHLYYIVVLLQLFLLFPLLLRLIRIPWIRSYLIPIGILAQLGFYFSNHYLFHMGKPNAFIGSYFLYLFLGAHSGIKLSSTMNWLRKPKGLLYGAILLLGINHVVQIFVQLYDPLDAKYSWFIYMKYVSVHGYATVCCYFLIHISAMLHAKKWGVTKLLKELGVASFGIYLIHPFILNFWRSKVMTNDPLMYHLLIWAGGLAALMIPWVATMIFRRFKWGGLFIGMDKVKVVKSNANKRIGDTVMKVLQSLVVLLILLMPINLGETLHVSSAEGLESLHSSYAMDNLLIRMGSQIMIHNGETYKSVQPVSATNGNAFIPLSAIALRYHFQLVYNAQKKEATVKSDRHELGFKAGSSFASRDGSLVKLNAAPYISKGYLMVPLRSWGEMTDSTIQVTGNQIMMKWSTTPISQKPKANFEVSPVEIYAGQTKVTYLDLTTSETGQPILNERWEGQMEVFPAEGTYVIKREVQDTDGVWSDPFYVKVKVQAPNQPPVADFAMDKPQYRIGESVTYTNTSTDDKNAIVRSTFTGNDPVFFEPGEKLVTLVVEDKQGLTSTVTKTITVTNNVLYTKDEYARLFTPTGDIYAIDAQSVLNYPSYKYRIDSDNAQMVRSNSPEMLIQEGIEYRAQLTGKVRFMFHNINKMGYPVTIHLLATNTGSSVVNYNKSASGIGGPTPSPELAGKLSTARYLTSLASSPAEEWSIIRPGETKEILPDISKASLKPGEALSSYIDAYSDKEILYNVVVIAAGKEPIASLPNLSVMPRDGVHVRGTFYYADRSINIEDQLGDTPQRIMFGDIGGVDTILDGIDETTGQLEYNRGNYGVLYRLHLSHVSPHTLISLNGRGGIYTGAFFVKGKLVMVANNQALRSNTQAAVLHRTGESEESVNIIFTIASGSNLPIAMTLTPLPPARQ
;
A
#
# COMPACT_ATOMS: atom_id res chain seq x y z
N MET A 1 4.56 14.95 -57.84
CA MET A 1 5.89 15.07 -57.19
C MET A 1 6.02 13.99 -56.11
N ASN A 2 7.21 13.38 -55.95
CA ASN A 2 7.48 12.51 -54.81
C ASN A 2 7.74 13.35 -53.56
N LYS A 3 7.07 13.05 -52.44
CA LYS A 3 7.30 13.72 -51.17
C LYS A 3 8.56 13.17 -50.49
N VAL A 4 9.28 14.01 -49.74
CA VAL A 4 10.61 13.71 -49.20
C VAL A 4 10.53 12.73 -48.03
N ARG A 5 11.43 11.74 -47.96
CA ARG A 5 11.49 10.80 -46.83
C ARG A 5 11.90 11.53 -45.54
N ILE A 6 11.05 11.41 -44.52
CA ILE A 6 11.24 12.06 -43.22
C ILE A 6 12.17 11.19 -42.34
N ASN A 7 13.48 11.31 -42.55
CA ASN A 7 14.51 10.40 -42.02
C ASN A 7 14.67 10.36 -40.49
N TYR A 8 14.04 11.28 -39.74
CA TYR A 8 14.01 11.24 -38.27
C TYR A 8 12.84 10.41 -37.71
N LEU A 9 11.83 10.04 -38.50
CA LEU A 9 10.72 9.22 -38.01
C LEU A 9 11.12 7.78 -37.66
N ASP A 10 12.27 7.31 -38.15
CA ASP A 10 12.84 6.04 -37.72
C ASP A 10 13.40 6.16 -36.29
N VAL A 11 13.94 7.31 -35.88
CA VAL A 11 14.32 7.57 -34.48
C VAL A 11 13.07 7.63 -33.58
N TYR A 12 11.96 8.19 -34.08
CA TYR A 12 10.68 8.20 -33.36
C TYR A 12 10.20 6.78 -33.06
N ARG A 13 10.19 5.89 -34.07
CA ARG A 13 9.83 4.46 -33.91
C ARG A 13 10.69 3.76 -32.87
N ALA A 14 11.97 4.10 -32.81
CA ALA A 14 12.92 3.51 -31.87
C ALA A 14 12.59 3.88 -30.40
N ILE A 15 12.30 5.15 -30.13
CA ILE A 15 11.93 5.59 -28.78
C ILE A 15 10.56 5.00 -28.40
N ALA A 16 9.59 4.99 -29.32
CA ALA A 16 8.28 4.39 -29.08
C ALA A 16 8.33 2.87 -28.84
N ILE A 17 9.18 2.09 -29.54
CA ILE A 17 9.30 0.65 -29.27
C ILE A 17 10.03 0.37 -27.95
N LEU A 18 11.02 1.19 -27.58
CA LEU A 18 11.65 1.10 -26.27
C LEU A 18 10.64 1.37 -25.14
N ALA A 19 9.71 2.31 -25.33
CA ALA A 19 8.62 2.53 -24.37
C ALA A 19 7.66 1.32 -24.27
N VAL A 20 7.28 0.68 -25.39
CA VAL A 20 6.51 -0.59 -25.35
C VAL A 20 7.25 -1.67 -24.54
N LEU A 21 8.57 -1.81 -24.73
CA LEU A 21 9.38 -2.74 -23.93
C LEU A 21 9.39 -2.34 -22.45
N MET A 22 9.57 -1.06 -22.10
CA MET A 22 9.55 -0.61 -20.70
C MET A 22 8.24 -1.02 -20.00
N ILE A 23 7.08 -0.87 -20.66
CA ILE A 23 5.79 -1.34 -20.12
C ILE A 23 5.88 -2.85 -19.85
N HIS A 24 6.20 -3.67 -20.85
CA HIS A 24 6.15 -5.13 -20.73
C HIS A 24 7.26 -5.75 -19.86
N ILE A 25 8.38 -5.06 -19.65
CA ILE A 25 9.45 -5.44 -18.70
C ILE A 25 8.99 -5.16 -17.27
N THR A 26 8.58 -3.92 -16.99
CA THR A 26 8.27 -3.47 -15.63
C THR A 26 6.90 -3.93 -15.12
N SER A 27 5.93 -4.22 -16.01
CA SER A 27 4.58 -4.59 -15.59
C SER A 27 4.53 -5.83 -14.69
N SER A 28 5.39 -6.84 -14.91
CA SER A 28 5.44 -8.01 -14.01
C SER A 28 5.94 -7.65 -12.61
N VAL A 29 6.79 -6.63 -12.48
CA VAL A 29 7.29 -6.15 -11.18
C VAL A 29 6.19 -5.34 -10.50
N VAL A 30 5.52 -4.44 -11.21
CA VAL A 30 4.38 -3.67 -10.70
C VAL A 30 3.20 -4.58 -10.26
N THR A 31 3.03 -5.76 -10.87
CA THR A 31 2.00 -6.74 -10.46
C THR A 31 2.44 -7.65 -9.31
N ASN A 32 3.73 -8.02 -9.22
CA ASN A 32 4.19 -9.09 -8.31
C ASN A 32 5.00 -8.60 -7.09
N LEU A 33 5.57 -7.38 -7.13
CA LEU A 33 6.38 -6.84 -6.04
C LEU A 33 5.47 -6.20 -4.98
N PRO A 34 5.65 -6.47 -3.67
CA PRO A 34 4.86 -5.84 -2.62
C PRO A 34 4.98 -4.32 -2.63
N MET A 35 3.86 -3.61 -2.39
CA MET A 35 3.82 -2.13 -2.38
C MET A 35 4.64 -1.48 -1.25
N SER A 36 5.09 -2.28 -0.29
CA SER A 36 6.02 -1.92 0.79
C SER A 36 7.50 -1.95 0.36
N SER A 37 7.84 -2.46 -0.82
CA SER A 37 9.21 -2.44 -1.33
C SER A 37 9.65 -1.03 -1.70
N SER A 38 10.83 -0.62 -1.23
CA SER A 38 11.44 0.68 -1.55
C SER A 38 11.66 0.91 -3.06
N LEU A 39 11.73 -0.15 -3.86
CA LEU A 39 11.85 -0.07 -5.32
C LEU A 39 10.50 -0.09 -6.06
N PHE A 40 9.39 -0.44 -5.41
CA PHE A 40 8.06 -0.47 -6.03
C PHE A 40 7.69 0.89 -6.67
N PRO A 41 7.91 2.05 -6.02
CA PRO A 41 7.67 3.35 -6.65
C PRO A 41 8.49 3.59 -7.92
N LEU A 42 9.75 3.15 -7.96
CA LEU A 42 10.59 3.30 -9.15
C LEU A 42 10.03 2.52 -10.34
N TYR A 43 9.57 1.28 -10.12
CA TYR A 43 8.93 0.48 -11.17
C TYR A 43 7.58 1.05 -11.63
N VAL A 44 6.75 1.56 -10.71
CA VAL A 44 5.48 2.24 -11.06
C VAL A 44 5.73 3.49 -11.91
N ALA A 45 6.71 4.32 -11.53
CA ALA A 45 7.05 5.54 -12.26
C ALA A 45 7.58 5.24 -13.68
N ILE A 46 8.50 4.28 -13.82
CA ILE A 46 9.03 3.86 -15.14
C ILE A 46 7.93 3.25 -16.02
N ASN A 47 7.05 2.42 -15.46
CA ASN A 47 5.94 1.84 -16.21
C ASN A 47 4.98 2.91 -16.72
N SER A 48 4.54 3.80 -15.83
CA SER A 48 3.54 4.85 -16.11
C SER A 48 4.06 5.89 -17.10
N ALA A 49 5.32 6.29 -16.98
CA ALA A 49 5.98 7.19 -17.93
C ALA A 49 6.08 6.60 -19.36
N ALA A 50 5.93 5.29 -19.54
CA ALA A 50 5.97 4.65 -20.86
C ALA A 50 4.59 4.55 -21.55
N HIS A 51 3.48 4.86 -20.86
CA HIS A 51 2.10 4.65 -21.36
C HIS A 51 1.76 5.41 -22.66
N TYR A 52 2.53 6.43 -23.07
CA TYR A 52 2.35 7.12 -24.35
C TYR A 52 2.64 6.26 -25.59
N ALA A 53 3.24 5.07 -25.44
CA ALA A 53 3.83 4.31 -26.55
C ALA A 53 2.85 3.95 -27.68
N VAL A 54 1.66 3.45 -27.34
CA VAL A 54 0.61 3.08 -28.32
C VAL A 54 0.01 4.32 -29.03
N PRO A 55 -0.41 5.38 -28.29
CA PRO A 55 -0.73 6.68 -28.88
C PRO A 55 0.30 7.21 -29.88
N ALA A 56 1.59 7.16 -29.53
CA ALA A 56 2.68 7.64 -30.37
C ALA A 56 2.79 6.85 -31.70
N PHE A 57 2.63 5.53 -31.68
CA PHE A 57 2.62 4.72 -32.90
C PHE A 57 1.41 4.99 -33.81
N LEU A 58 0.22 5.23 -33.24
CA LEU A 58 -0.96 5.57 -34.06
C LEU A 58 -0.86 6.99 -34.64
N PHE A 59 -0.46 7.97 -33.82
CA PHE A 59 -0.17 9.34 -34.25
C PHE A 59 0.84 9.36 -35.39
N LEU A 60 1.94 8.61 -35.27
CA LEU A 60 2.96 8.48 -36.32
C LEU A 60 2.39 7.85 -37.59
N SER A 61 1.55 6.81 -37.45
CA SER A 61 0.94 6.12 -38.59
C SER A 61 -0.01 7.04 -39.36
N ALA A 62 -0.86 7.78 -38.65
CA ALA A 62 -1.71 8.82 -39.23
C ALA A 62 -0.88 9.93 -39.90
N LEU A 63 0.13 10.47 -39.22
CA LEU A 63 1.04 11.49 -39.76
C LEU A 63 1.67 11.05 -41.08
N VAL A 64 2.23 9.83 -41.13
CA VAL A 64 2.85 9.29 -42.34
C VAL A 64 1.82 9.03 -43.45
N LEU A 65 0.61 8.56 -43.12
CA LEU A 65 -0.46 8.35 -44.10
C LEU A 65 -0.89 9.68 -44.73
N PHE A 66 -1.32 10.65 -43.92
CA PHE A 66 -1.79 11.95 -44.43
C PHE A 66 -0.68 12.76 -45.09
N TYR A 67 0.55 12.74 -44.55
CA TYR A 67 1.70 13.37 -45.22
C TYR A 67 1.87 12.84 -46.65
N ASN A 68 1.77 11.53 -46.87
CA ASN A 68 1.95 10.97 -48.22
C ASN A 68 0.75 11.26 -49.14
N TYR A 69 -0.48 10.93 -48.73
CA TYR A 69 -1.65 10.90 -49.62
C TYR A 69 -2.47 12.19 -49.68
N ASP A 70 -2.26 13.17 -48.80
CA ASP A 70 -2.93 14.47 -48.94
C ASP A 70 -2.51 15.17 -50.25
N GLY A 71 -3.49 15.75 -50.95
CA GLY A 71 -3.32 16.31 -52.30
C GLY A 71 -3.26 15.29 -53.45
N GLN A 72 -3.31 13.97 -53.20
CA GLN A 72 -3.33 12.98 -54.29
C GLN A 72 -4.74 12.78 -54.89
N ILE A 73 -4.80 12.65 -56.22
CA ILE A 73 -5.99 12.34 -57.02
C ILE A 73 -5.78 10.96 -57.67
N GLY A 74 -6.85 10.20 -57.92
CA GLY A 74 -6.75 8.89 -58.62
C GLY A 74 -6.06 7.77 -57.84
N ILE A 75 -6.14 7.78 -56.51
CA ILE A 75 -5.47 6.79 -55.63
C ILE A 75 -6.02 5.39 -55.91
N ARG A 76 -5.18 4.48 -56.41
CA ARG A 76 -5.52 3.07 -56.63
C ARG A 76 -5.55 2.29 -55.30
N TRP A 77 -6.72 2.22 -54.67
CA TRP A 77 -6.88 1.63 -53.33
C TRP A 77 -6.46 0.15 -53.22
N GLY A 78 -6.60 -0.66 -54.28
CA GLY A 78 -6.05 -2.03 -54.30
C GLY A 78 -4.54 -2.09 -54.04
N ASN A 79 -3.76 -1.14 -54.60
CA ASN A 79 -2.33 -1.04 -54.35
C ASN A 79 -2.00 -0.53 -52.93
N PHE A 80 -2.90 0.23 -52.31
CA PHE A 80 -2.77 0.67 -50.92
C PHE A 80 -2.96 -0.52 -49.97
N TYR A 81 -4.06 -1.26 -50.12
CA TYR A 81 -4.36 -2.43 -49.29
C TYR A 81 -3.37 -3.58 -49.50
N GLY A 82 -3.07 -3.93 -50.76
CA GLY A 82 -2.14 -5.02 -51.07
C GLY A 82 -0.72 -4.82 -50.53
N LYS A 83 -0.27 -3.58 -50.36
CA LYS A 83 1.05 -3.28 -49.76
C LYS A 83 1.03 -3.08 -48.25
N ARG A 84 -0.09 -2.65 -47.65
CA ARG A 84 -0.16 -2.26 -46.24
C ARG A 84 -0.90 -3.25 -45.35
N ILE A 85 -2.01 -3.81 -45.83
CA ILE A 85 -2.77 -4.82 -45.06
C ILE A 85 -2.06 -6.17 -45.13
N LEU A 86 -1.68 -6.66 -46.32
CA LEU A 86 -1.01 -7.98 -46.43
C LEU A 86 0.30 -8.04 -45.64
N GLY A 87 1.11 -6.98 -45.68
CA GLY A 87 2.35 -6.86 -44.91
C GLY A 87 2.17 -6.78 -43.39
N ILE A 88 0.94 -6.70 -42.87
CA ILE A 88 0.67 -6.60 -41.43
C ILE A 88 -0.23 -7.76 -40.95
N ILE A 89 -1.27 -8.10 -41.71
CA ILE A 89 -2.19 -9.19 -41.38
C ILE A 89 -1.50 -10.57 -41.43
N VAL A 90 -0.56 -10.80 -42.35
CA VAL A 90 0.13 -12.11 -42.45
C VAL A 90 1.07 -12.35 -41.24
N PRO A 91 1.97 -11.41 -40.86
CA PRO A 91 2.68 -11.50 -39.59
C PRO A 91 1.75 -11.61 -38.38
N TYR A 92 0.65 -10.84 -38.36
CA TYR A 92 -0.32 -10.86 -37.27
C TYR A 92 -1.01 -12.22 -37.09
N VAL A 93 -1.44 -12.87 -38.18
CA VAL A 93 -2.03 -14.22 -38.13
C VAL A 93 -0.99 -15.24 -37.67
N ILE A 94 0.24 -15.19 -38.21
CA ILE A 94 1.32 -16.10 -37.83
C ILE A 94 1.68 -15.94 -36.36
N TRP A 95 1.89 -14.72 -35.87
CA TRP A 95 2.20 -14.49 -34.46
C TRP A 95 1.01 -14.76 -33.54
N SER A 96 -0.23 -14.44 -33.94
CA SER A 96 -1.42 -14.83 -33.19
C SER A 96 -1.50 -16.34 -33.02
N PHE A 97 -1.15 -17.12 -34.05
CA PHE A 97 -1.10 -18.58 -33.99
C PHE A 97 0.06 -19.08 -33.11
N LEU A 98 1.27 -18.49 -33.22
CA LEU A 98 2.41 -18.83 -32.35
C LEU A 98 2.15 -18.51 -30.87
N TYR A 99 1.50 -17.38 -30.57
CA TYR A 99 1.07 -17.05 -29.21
C TYR A 99 -0.07 -17.96 -28.73
N TYR A 100 -1.02 -18.32 -29.59
CA TYR A 100 -2.06 -19.30 -29.27
C TYR A 100 -1.46 -20.68 -28.93
N LEU A 101 -0.50 -21.17 -29.71
CA LEU A 101 0.25 -22.39 -29.39
C LEU A 101 1.01 -22.25 -28.05
N LEU A 102 1.75 -21.16 -27.84
CA LEU A 102 2.46 -20.90 -26.58
C LEU A 102 1.49 -20.85 -25.37
N MET A 103 0.33 -20.21 -25.51
CA MET A 103 -0.67 -20.12 -24.45
C MET A 103 -1.38 -21.45 -24.21
N ASN A 104 -1.59 -22.29 -25.22
CA ASN A 104 -2.12 -23.64 -25.04
C ASN A 104 -1.11 -24.58 -24.39
N GLU A 105 0.17 -24.48 -24.73
CA GLU A 105 1.26 -25.21 -24.08
C GLU A 105 1.36 -24.83 -22.60
N ILE A 106 1.46 -23.52 -22.29
CA ILE A 106 1.58 -23.02 -20.92
C ILE A 106 0.31 -23.27 -20.09
N SER A 107 -0.87 -23.12 -20.68
CA SER A 107 -2.15 -23.37 -19.99
C SER A 107 -2.55 -24.85 -19.99
N ARG A 108 -1.83 -25.72 -20.71
CA ARG A 108 -2.15 -27.14 -20.94
C ARG A 108 -3.60 -27.32 -21.37
N ARG A 109 -3.89 -26.86 -22.59
CA ARG A 109 -5.22 -26.87 -23.23
C ARG A 109 -5.17 -27.58 -24.57
N SER A 110 -6.19 -28.42 -24.80
CA SER A 110 -6.45 -29.06 -26.09
C SER A 110 -6.55 -28.03 -27.22
N ILE A 111 -5.77 -28.24 -28.29
CA ILE A 111 -5.80 -27.39 -29.50
C ILE A 111 -7.19 -27.48 -30.17
N LYS A 112 -7.85 -28.64 -30.12
CA LYS A 112 -9.18 -28.84 -30.73
C LYS A 112 -10.27 -28.02 -30.02
N GLU A 113 -10.30 -28.02 -28.69
CA GLU A 113 -11.31 -27.31 -27.88
C GLU A 113 -11.12 -25.79 -27.85
N SER A 114 -9.88 -25.32 -28.00
CA SER A 114 -9.53 -23.90 -27.89
C SER A 114 -9.65 -23.11 -29.20
N TRP A 115 -9.91 -23.80 -30.33
CA TRP A 115 -9.92 -23.20 -31.66
C TRP A 115 -10.95 -22.07 -31.88
N PRO A 116 -12.17 -22.08 -31.29
CA PRO A 116 -13.08 -20.92 -31.38
C PRO A 116 -12.50 -19.67 -30.71
N LYS A 117 -11.79 -19.83 -29.59
CA LYS A 117 -11.14 -18.72 -28.86
C LYS A 117 -9.94 -18.16 -29.62
N PHE A 118 -9.26 -18.98 -30.43
CA PHE A 118 -8.24 -18.48 -31.37
C PHE A 118 -8.84 -17.52 -32.40
N PHE A 119 -10.01 -17.85 -32.99
CA PHE A 119 -10.69 -16.96 -33.93
C PHE A 119 -11.24 -15.69 -33.26
N GLU A 120 -11.83 -15.76 -32.07
CA GLU A 120 -12.20 -14.57 -31.29
C GLU A 120 -10.97 -13.67 -31.03
N GLY A 121 -9.86 -14.28 -30.59
CA GLY A 121 -8.58 -13.61 -30.37
C GLY A 121 -7.92 -13.06 -31.64
N LEU A 122 -8.33 -13.53 -32.82
CA LEU A 122 -7.88 -13.06 -34.14
C LEU A 122 -8.76 -11.92 -34.69
N LEU A 123 -10.01 -11.83 -34.25
CA LEU A 123 -10.91 -10.72 -34.56
C LEU A 123 -10.63 -9.50 -33.67
N PHE A 124 -10.43 -9.71 -32.36
CA PHE A 124 -10.22 -8.64 -31.38
C PHE A 124 -8.77 -8.45 -30.93
N GLY A 125 -7.83 -9.25 -31.45
CA GLY A 125 -6.41 -9.16 -31.08
C GLY A 125 -6.09 -9.63 -29.66
N SER A 126 -7.00 -10.37 -29.01
CA SER A 126 -6.81 -10.90 -27.66
C SER A 126 -6.10 -12.27 -27.59
N ASN A 127 -5.52 -12.78 -28.68
CA ASN A 127 -4.62 -13.95 -28.64
C ASN A 127 -3.34 -13.71 -27.80
N TYR A 128 -2.92 -12.46 -27.61
CA TYR A 128 -1.97 -12.06 -26.57
C TYR A 128 -2.10 -10.56 -26.26
N ALA A 129 -1.80 -10.15 -25.03
CA ALA A 129 -2.08 -8.81 -24.47
C ALA A 129 -1.57 -7.58 -25.26
N HIS A 130 -0.59 -7.72 -26.17
CA HIS A 130 -0.08 -6.61 -26.99
C HIS A 130 -0.74 -6.53 -28.38
N LEU A 131 -1.29 -7.64 -28.89
CA LEU A 131 -1.64 -7.82 -30.30
C LEU A 131 -2.85 -7.00 -30.77
N TYR A 132 -3.70 -6.52 -29.85
CA TYR A 132 -4.84 -5.65 -30.15
C TYR A 132 -4.46 -4.40 -30.95
N TYR A 133 -3.24 -3.87 -30.75
CA TYR A 133 -2.79 -2.69 -31.48
C TYR A 133 -2.69 -2.93 -33.00
N ILE A 134 -2.44 -4.17 -33.44
CA ILE A 134 -2.49 -4.48 -34.87
C ILE A 134 -3.91 -4.41 -35.42
N VAL A 135 -4.92 -4.84 -34.64
CA VAL A 135 -6.33 -4.73 -35.04
C VAL A 135 -6.75 -3.26 -35.14
N VAL A 136 -6.33 -2.40 -34.19
CA VAL A 136 -6.52 -0.94 -34.26
C VAL A 136 -5.82 -0.33 -35.49
N LEU A 137 -4.61 -0.80 -35.82
CA LEU A 137 -3.86 -0.34 -36.99
C LEU A 137 -4.48 -0.81 -38.32
N LEU A 138 -5.08 -2.00 -38.35
CA LEU A 138 -5.86 -2.50 -39.49
C LEU A 138 -7.15 -1.68 -39.67
N GLN A 139 -7.87 -1.37 -38.59
CA GLN A 139 -9.02 -0.44 -38.63
C GLN A 139 -8.62 0.93 -39.20
N LEU A 140 -7.45 1.47 -38.82
CA LEU A 140 -6.94 2.71 -39.41
C LEU A 140 -6.77 2.60 -40.93
N PHE A 141 -6.15 1.53 -41.44
CA PHE A 141 -5.98 1.39 -42.89
C PHE A 141 -7.30 1.18 -43.64
N LEU A 142 -8.26 0.45 -43.07
CA LEU A 142 -9.58 0.24 -43.65
C LEU A 142 -10.41 1.53 -43.69
N LEU A 143 -10.33 2.36 -42.65
CA LEU A 143 -11.02 3.66 -42.58
C LEU A 143 -10.29 4.78 -43.33
N PHE A 144 -8.99 4.63 -43.63
CA PHE A 144 -8.18 5.70 -44.23
C PHE A 144 -8.75 6.31 -45.52
N PRO A 145 -9.36 5.56 -46.48
CA PRO A 145 -9.98 6.17 -47.65
C PRO A 145 -11.14 7.12 -47.32
N LEU A 146 -11.95 6.76 -46.32
CA LEU A 146 -13.06 7.58 -45.83
C LEU A 146 -12.52 8.81 -45.10
N LEU A 147 -11.54 8.64 -44.21
CA LEU A 147 -10.89 9.75 -43.50
C LEU A 147 -10.20 10.72 -44.47
N LEU A 148 -9.56 10.23 -45.53
CA LEU A 148 -8.95 11.04 -46.60
C LEU A 148 -9.98 11.70 -47.53
N ARG A 149 -11.24 11.22 -47.56
CA ARG A 149 -12.36 11.90 -48.22
C ARG A 149 -12.90 13.02 -47.33
N LEU A 150 -13.12 12.74 -46.04
CA LEU A 150 -13.61 13.71 -45.06
C LEU A 150 -12.65 14.91 -44.89
N ILE A 151 -11.33 14.67 -44.86
CA ILE A 151 -10.32 15.74 -44.69
C ILE A 151 -10.16 16.70 -45.90
N ARG A 152 -10.91 16.46 -46.98
CA ARG A 152 -11.02 17.36 -48.13
C ARG A 152 -12.18 18.35 -47.97
N ILE A 153 -13.12 18.09 -47.07
CA ILE A 153 -14.20 19.00 -46.73
C ILE A 153 -13.58 20.19 -45.96
N PRO A 154 -13.73 21.45 -46.42
CA PRO A 154 -12.94 22.57 -45.90
C PRO A 154 -13.07 22.79 -44.38
N TRP A 155 -14.27 22.67 -43.81
CA TRP A 155 -14.46 22.85 -42.37
C TRP A 155 -13.80 21.74 -41.56
N ILE A 156 -13.93 20.47 -41.97
CA ILE A 156 -13.26 19.32 -41.31
C ILE A 156 -11.74 19.54 -41.32
N ARG A 157 -11.18 19.96 -42.45
CA ARG A 157 -9.75 20.24 -42.63
C ARG A 157 -9.22 21.35 -41.72
N SER A 158 -10.04 22.36 -41.44
CA SER A 158 -9.71 23.45 -40.51
C SER A 158 -9.79 23.03 -39.05
N TYR A 159 -10.85 22.31 -38.66
CA TYR A 159 -11.17 22.00 -37.26
C TYR A 159 -10.70 20.61 -36.79
N LEU A 160 -9.71 20.01 -37.44
CA LEU A 160 -9.23 18.64 -37.13
C LEU A 160 -8.92 18.39 -35.64
N ILE A 161 -8.31 19.35 -34.94
CA ILE A 161 -7.94 19.15 -33.53
C ILE A 161 -9.18 19.20 -32.62
N PRO A 162 -10.06 20.22 -32.67
CA PRO A 162 -11.37 20.18 -32.01
C PRO A 162 -12.21 18.95 -32.35
N ILE A 163 -12.29 18.54 -33.61
CA ILE A 163 -13.03 17.34 -34.04
C ILE A 163 -12.41 16.08 -33.42
N GLY A 164 -11.08 15.97 -33.37
CA GLY A 164 -10.38 14.87 -32.72
C GLY A 164 -10.64 14.78 -31.21
N ILE A 165 -10.69 15.93 -30.52
CA ILE A 165 -11.04 16.01 -29.09
C ILE A 165 -12.49 15.61 -28.86
N LEU A 166 -13.43 16.19 -29.62
CA LEU A 166 -14.86 15.90 -29.52
C LEU A 166 -15.18 14.44 -29.88
N ALA A 167 -14.49 13.86 -30.86
CA ALA A 167 -14.63 12.44 -31.20
C ALA A 167 -14.07 11.53 -30.11
N GLN A 168 -12.91 11.86 -29.52
CA GLN A 168 -12.33 11.12 -28.40
C GLN A 168 -13.24 11.14 -27.16
N LEU A 169 -13.73 12.31 -26.77
CA LEU A 169 -14.67 12.47 -25.66
C LEU A 169 -16.02 11.82 -25.96
N GLY A 170 -16.54 11.98 -27.17
CA GLY A 170 -17.78 11.35 -27.63
C GLY A 170 -17.68 9.83 -27.56
N PHE A 171 -16.62 9.22 -28.08
CA PHE A 171 -16.40 7.79 -27.97
C PHE A 171 -16.25 7.32 -26.51
N TYR A 172 -15.52 8.07 -25.68
CA TYR A 172 -15.39 7.78 -24.25
C TYR A 172 -16.74 7.77 -23.54
N PHE A 173 -17.52 8.86 -23.64
CA PHE A 173 -18.82 8.97 -22.98
C PHE A 173 -19.86 8.00 -23.57
N SER A 174 -19.88 7.77 -24.88
CA SER A 174 -20.75 6.74 -25.47
C SER A 174 -20.36 5.33 -25.02
N ASN A 175 -19.07 5.02 -24.81
CA ASN A 175 -18.69 3.74 -24.23
C ASN A 175 -19.01 3.63 -22.74
N HIS A 176 -18.83 4.72 -21.98
CA HIS A 176 -19.03 4.78 -20.53
C HIS A 176 -20.50 4.77 -20.12
N TYR A 177 -21.40 5.33 -20.93
CA TYR A 177 -22.83 5.44 -20.62
C TYR A 177 -23.76 4.59 -21.49
N LEU A 178 -23.33 4.12 -22.68
CA LEU A 178 -24.20 3.39 -23.62
C LEU A 178 -23.65 2.00 -23.96
N PHE A 179 -22.46 1.92 -24.56
CA PHE A 179 -21.99 0.69 -25.22
C PHE A 179 -21.29 -0.32 -24.31
N HIS A 180 -20.75 0.10 -23.16
CA HIS A 180 -20.16 -0.76 -22.13
C HIS A 180 -19.17 -1.83 -22.67
N MET A 181 -18.38 -1.50 -23.70
CA MET A 181 -17.54 -2.48 -24.39
C MET A 181 -16.43 -2.99 -23.45
N GLY A 182 -16.33 -4.31 -23.26
CA GLY A 182 -15.32 -4.92 -22.38
C GLY A 182 -13.86 -4.90 -22.89
N LYS A 183 -13.62 -4.51 -24.15
CA LYS A 183 -12.27 -4.40 -24.76
C LYS A 183 -12.13 -3.10 -25.61
N PRO A 184 -12.39 -1.90 -25.06
CA PRO A 184 -12.51 -0.68 -25.87
C PRO A 184 -11.18 -0.27 -26.52
N ASN A 185 -10.05 -0.62 -25.90
CA ASN A 185 -8.71 -0.40 -26.45
C ASN A 185 -8.45 -1.20 -27.75
N ALA A 186 -9.23 -2.23 -28.08
CA ALA A 186 -9.15 -2.92 -29.37
C ALA A 186 -9.83 -2.14 -30.52
N PHE A 187 -10.48 -1.00 -30.22
CA PHE A 187 -11.20 -0.17 -31.19
C PHE A 187 -10.53 1.20 -31.37
N ILE A 188 -10.45 1.65 -32.62
CA ILE A 188 -9.79 2.91 -33.01
C ILE A 188 -10.42 4.17 -32.40
N GLY A 189 -11.69 4.10 -31.98
CA GLY A 189 -12.37 5.20 -31.30
C GLY A 189 -11.68 5.63 -30.01
N SER A 190 -11.04 4.70 -29.29
CA SER A 190 -10.21 4.96 -28.10
C SER A 190 -8.97 5.83 -28.39
N TYR A 191 -8.69 6.13 -29.66
CA TYR A 191 -7.49 6.84 -30.10
C TYR A 191 -7.77 7.94 -31.15
N PHE A 192 -9.02 8.38 -31.31
CA PHE A 192 -9.40 9.43 -32.27
C PHE A 192 -8.56 10.70 -32.11
N LEU A 193 -8.25 11.14 -30.88
CA LEU A 193 -7.41 12.31 -30.63
C LEU A 193 -6.05 12.20 -31.35
N TYR A 194 -5.36 11.06 -31.19
CA TYR A 194 -4.05 10.83 -31.78
C TYR A 194 -4.10 10.67 -33.30
N LEU A 195 -5.16 10.06 -33.83
CA LEU A 195 -5.44 9.96 -35.26
C LEU A 195 -5.57 11.36 -35.89
N PHE A 196 -6.40 12.23 -35.30
CA PHE A 196 -6.64 13.58 -35.82
C PHE A 196 -5.44 14.53 -35.62
N LEU A 197 -4.74 14.45 -34.48
CA LEU A 197 -3.47 15.16 -34.25
C LEU A 197 -2.40 14.73 -35.27
N GLY A 198 -2.31 13.43 -35.55
CA GLY A 198 -1.42 12.86 -36.56
C GLY A 198 -1.79 13.35 -37.96
N ALA A 199 -3.08 13.33 -38.32
CA ALA A 199 -3.58 13.84 -39.59
C ALA A 199 -3.25 15.33 -39.81
N HIS A 200 -3.51 16.17 -38.80
CA HIS A 200 -3.16 17.59 -38.81
C HIS A 200 -1.65 17.79 -39.01
N SER A 201 -0.83 17.05 -38.25
CA SER A 201 0.64 17.14 -38.30
C SER A 201 1.22 16.60 -39.61
N GLY A 202 0.57 15.62 -40.24
CA GLY A 202 0.95 15.10 -41.56
C GLY A 202 0.67 16.09 -42.69
N ILE A 203 -0.48 16.76 -42.65
CA ILE A 203 -0.86 17.80 -43.62
C ILE A 203 -0.01 19.05 -43.46
N LYS A 204 0.12 19.56 -42.23
CA LYS A 204 0.79 20.83 -41.92
C LYS A 204 2.25 20.67 -41.47
N LEU A 205 2.93 19.58 -41.87
CA LEU A 205 4.23 19.16 -41.34
C LEU A 205 5.30 20.26 -41.31
N SER A 206 5.38 21.12 -42.34
CA SER A 206 6.30 22.26 -42.37
C SER A 206 6.02 23.28 -41.25
N SER A 207 4.74 23.60 -41.01
CA SER A 207 4.30 24.46 -39.92
C SER A 207 4.53 23.79 -38.56
N THR A 208 4.17 22.51 -38.40
CA THR A 208 4.42 21.74 -37.18
C THR A 208 5.91 21.71 -36.83
N MET A 209 6.79 21.48 -37.81
CA MET A 209 8.25 21.48 -37.59
C MET A 209 8.81 22.87 -37.30
N ASN A 210 8.23 23.94 -37.86
CA ASN A 210 8.64 25.30 -37.55
C ASN A 210 8.15 25.76 -36.17
N TRP A 211 6.99 25.28 -35.71
CA TRP A 211 6.54 25.48 -34.33
C TRP A 211 7.43 24.75 -33.32
N LEU A 212 7.74 23.46 -33.55
CA LEU A 212 8.64 22.66 -32.69
C LEU A 212 10.09 23.17 -32.61
N ARG A 213 10.48 24.15 -33.44
CA ARG A 213 11.80 24.81 -33.42
C ARG A 213 11.86 26.05 -32.53
N LYS A 214 10.72 26.62 -32.11
CA LYS A 214 10.62 27.80 -31.23
C LYS A 214 11.09 27.49 -29.79
N PRO A 215 11.35 28.49 -28.91
CA PRO A 215 11.88 28.28 -27.56
C PRO A 215 11.16 27.18 -26.78
N LYS A 216 11.95 26.24 -26.27
CA LYS A 216 11.49 24.88 -25.94
C LYS A 216 11.07 24.69 -24.48
N GLY A 217 11.33 25.69 -23.61
CA GLY A 217 11.08 25.59 -22.17
C GLY A 217 9.65 25.16 -21.84
N LEU A 218 8.66 25.71 -22.55
CA LEU A 218 7.25 25.32 -22.39
C LEU A 218 6.98 23.84 -22.74
N LEU A 219 7.64 23.28 -23.75
CA LEU A 219 7.46 21.88 -24.15
C LEU A 219 8.16 20.91 -23.18
N TYR A 220 9.35 21.26 -22.69
CA TYR A 220 10.04 20.49 -21.63
C TYR A 220 9.31 20.59 -20.28
N GLY A 221 8.78 21.76 -19.93
CA GLY A 221 7.94 21.95 -18.76
C GLY A 221 6.63 21.17 -18.85
N ALA A 222 5.94 21.21 -19.99
CA ALA A 222 4.68 20.48 -20.18
C ALA A 222 4.84 18.95 -20.09
N ILE A 223 5.90 18.37 -20.67
CA ILE A 223 6.13 16.91 -20.55
C ILE A 223 6.53 16.51 -19.13
N LEU A 224 7.26 17.37 -18.40
CA LEU A 224 7.62 17.13 -17.01
C LEU A 224 6.39 17.23 -16.09
N LEU A 225 5.62 18.32 -16.18
CA LEU A 225 4.45 18.57 -15.34
C LEU A 225 3.33 17.55 -15.59
N LEU A 226 3.00 17.26 -16.85
CA LEU A 226 1.99 16.25 -17.18
C LEU A 226 2.50 14.82 -16.95
N GLY A 227 3.80 14.57 -17.07
CA GLY A 227 4.42 13.28 -16.74
C GLY A 227 4.39 12.99 -15.25
N ILE A 228 4.79 13.96 -14.42
CA ILE A 228 4.66 13.89 -12.96
C ILE A 228 3.20 13.75 -12.58
N ASN A 229 2.28 14.54 -13.16
CA ASN A 229 0.85 14.42 -12.87
C ASN A 229 0.30 13.03 -13.22
N HIS A 230 0.60 12.48 -14.40
CA HIS A 230 0.19 11.12 -14.78
C HIS A 230 0.76 10.05 -13.83
N VAL A 231 2.05 10.13 -13.49
CA VAL A 231 2.69 9.22 -12.53
C VAL A 231 2.05 9.33 -11.13
N VAL A 232 1.80 10.54 -10.65
CA VAL A 232 1.12 10.80 -9.36
C VAL A 232 -0.33 10.31 -9.38
N GLN A 233 -1.06 10.45 -10.49
CA GLN A 233 -2.41 9.91 -10.64
C GLN A 233 -2.42 8.38 -10.56
N ILE A 234 -1.43 7.69 -11.12
CA ILE A 234 -1.27 6.23 -10.96
C ILE A 234 -0.84 5.85 -9.54
N PHE A 235 0.00 6.65 -8.87
CA PHE A 235 0.34 6.40 -7.46
C PHE A 235 -0.86 6.54 -6.53
N VAL A 236 -1.62 7.63 -6.67
CA VAL A 236 -2.87 7.82 -5.95
C VAL A 236 -3.77 6.61 -6.22
N GLN A 237 -3.98 6.22 -7.48
CA GLN A 237 -4.79 5.05 -7.84
C GLN A 237 -4.43 3.75 -7.11
N LEU A 238 -3.15 3.54 -6.79
CA LEU A 238 -2.63 2.33 -6.15
C LEU A 238 -2.70 2.37 -4.61
N TYR A 239 -2.61 3.56 -4.00
CA TYR A 239 -2.59 3.73 -2.54
C TYR A 239 -3.91 4.25 -1.93
N ASP A 240 -4.64 5.12 -2.64
CA ASP A 240 -5.99 5.62 -2.31
C ASP A 240 -6.77 5.81 -3.63
N PRO A 241 -7.60 4.84 -4.05
CA PRO A 241 -8.17 4.79 -5.39
C PRO A 241 -9.25 5.87 -5.60
N LEU A 242 -8.87 7.14 -5.79
CA LEU A 242 -9.81 8.26 -5.77
C LEU A 242 -10.88 8.25 -6.88
N ASP A 243 -10.71 7.50 -7.98
CA ASP A 243 -11.81 7.28 -8.94
C ASP A 243 -12.95 6.41 -8.38
N ALA A 244 -12.67 5.63 -7.33
CA ALA A 244 -13.67 4.92 -6.54
C ALA A 244 -14.53 5.86 -5.69
N LYS A 245 -14.00 7.03 -5.29
CA LYS A 245 -14.56 7.93 -4.28
C LYS A 245 -15.12 9.23 -4.87
N TYR A 246 -14.61 9.61 -6.04
CA TYR A 246 -14.89 10.87 -6.71
C TYR A 246 -15.05 10.66 -8.21
N SER A 247 -16.29 10.65 -8.71
CA SER A 247 -16.57 10.42 -10.14
C SER A 247 -15.96 11.46 -11.08
N TRP A 248 -15.54 12.63 -10.59
CA TRP A 248 -14.77 13.60 -11.38
C TRP A 248 -13.30 13.20 -11.58
N PHE A 249 -12.74 12.36 -10.70
CA PHE A 249 -11.36 11.90 -10.75
C PHE A 249 -11.12 10.92 -11.92
N ILE A 250 -12.13 10.14 -12.34
CA ILE A 250 -12.01 9.30 -13.55
C ILE A 250 -11.79 10.16 -14.81
N TYR A 251 -12.42 11.35 -14.87
CA TYR A 251 -12.23 12.30 -15.96
C TYR A 251 -10.89 13.03 -15.85
N MET A 252 -10.43 13.38 -14.65
CA MET A 252 -9.08 13.92 -14.41
C MET A 252 -8.00 12.96 -14.91
N LYS A 253 -8.09 11.69 -14.51
CA LYS A 253 -7.22 10.59 -14.91
C LYS A 253 -7.23 10.39 -16.43
N TYR A 254 -8.41 10.44 -17.06
CA TYR A 254 -8.57 10.37 -18.51
C TYR A 254 -7.91 11.56 -19.24
N VAL A 255 -8.18 12.79 -18.80
CA VAL A 255 -7.59 14.02 -19.35
C VAL A 255 -6.07 14.05 -19.14
N SER A 256 -5.58 13.57 -17.99
CA SER A 256 -4.16 13.48 -17.66
C SER A 256 -3.41 12.54 -18.61
N VAL A 257 -3.85 11.28 -18.75
CA VAL A 257 -3.17 10.32 -19.64
C VAL A 257 -3.24 10.76 -21.11
N HIS A 258 -4.38 11.29 -21.56
CA HIS A 258 -4.52 11.78 -22.94
C HIS A 258 -3.74 13.07 -23.21
N GLY A 259 -3.63 13.97 -22.24
CA GLY A 259 -2.80 15.18 -22.31
C GLY A 259 -1.31 14.86 -22.30
N TYR A 260 -0.85 14.02 -21.37
CA TYR A 260 0.52 13.55 -21.28
C TYR A 260 0.98 12.85 -22.57
N ALA A 261 0.19 11.89 -23.07
CA ALA A 261 0.51 11.19 -24.30
C ALA A 261 0.46 12.11 -25.54
N THR A 262 -0.42 13.12 -25.57
CA THR A 262 -0.45 14.16 -26.61
C THR A 262 0.83 14.99 -26.64
N VAL A 263 1.31 15.45 -25.47
CA VAL A 263 2.59 16.18 -25.38
C VAL A 263 3.76 15.28 -25.75
N CYS A 264 3.75 14.01 -25.33
CA CYS A 264 4.74 13.02 -25.75
C CYS A 264 4.78 12.84 -27.28
N CYS A 265 3.63 12.78 -27.97
CA CYS A 265 3.58 12.64 -29.42
C CYS A 265 4.34 13.77 -30.15
N TYR A 266 4.21 15.01 -29.68
CA TYR A 266 4.94 16.17 -30.23
C TYR A 266 6.40 16.23 -29.77
N PHE A 267 6.67 15.93 -28.50
CA PHE A 267 8.02 15.86 -27.95
C PHE A 267 8.89 14.83 -28.69
N LEU A 268 8.32 13.67 -29.03
CA LEU A 268 8.98 12.62 -29.81
C LEU A 268 9.37 13.09 -31.22
N ILE A 269 8.59 13.96 -31.88
CA ILE A 269 9.01 14.59 -33.15
C ILE A 269 10.24 15.46 -32.91
N HIS A 270 10.15 16.38 -31.94
CA HIS A 270 11.23 17.33 -31.62
C HIS A 270 12.53 16.63 -31.25
N ILE A 271 12.51 15.69 -30.29
CA ILE A 271 13.71 14.99 -29.83
C ILE A 271 14.31 14.12 -30.96
N SER A 272 13.47 13.47 -31.78
CA SER A 272 13.94 12.69 -32.93
C SER A 272 14.61 13.55 -33.99
N ALA A 273 14.03 14.72 -34.30
CA ALA A 273 14.62 15.68 -35.23
C ALA A 273 15.93 16.28 -34.68
N MET A 274 16.01 16.55 -33.37
CA MET A 274 17.21 17.05 -32.71
C MET A 274 18.35 16.01 -32.72
N LEU A 275 18.07 14.76 -32.34
CA LEU A 275 19.03 13.66 -32.40
C LEU A 275 19.51 13.43 -33.84
N HIS A 276 18.59 13.44 -34.81
CA HIS A 276 18.93 13.36 -36.23
C HIS A 276 19.84 14.51 -36.70
N ALA A 277 19.60 15.74 -36.24
CA ALA A 277 20.41 16.90 -36.59
C ALA A 277 21.83 16.82 -35.98
N LYS A 278 21.96 16.38 -34.73
CA LYS A 278 23.26 16.24 -34.02
C LYS A 278 24.13 15.08 -34.52
N LYS A 279 23.59 14.15 -35.32
CA LYS A 279 24.30 12.98 -35.91
C LYS A 279 25.04 12.08 -34.89
N TRP A 280 24.65 12.09 -33.62
CA TRP A 280 25.29 11.30 -32.57
C TRP A 280 25.30 9.80 -32.87
N GLY A 281 26.30 9.05 -32.37
CA GLY A 281 26.44 7.62 -32.65
C GLY A 281 25.20 6.79 -32.29
N VAL A 282 24.57 7.11 -31.16
CA VAL A 282 23.29 6.53 -30.70
C VAL A 282 22.17 6.69 -31.74
N THR A 283 22.17 7.77 -32.52
CA THR A 283 21.18 8.00 -33.58
C THR A 283 21.27 6.97 -34.71
N LYS A 284 22.44 6.36 -34.95
CA LYS A 284 22.59 5.25 -35.90
C LYS A 284 21.91 3.98 -35.37
N LEU A 285 22.15 3.64 -34.10
CA LEU A 285 21.52 2.49 -33.43
C LEU A 285 20.00 2.65 -33.37
N LEU A 286 19.51 3.82 -32.94
CA LEU A 286 18.07 4.12 -32.91
C LEU A 286 17.44 3.97 -34.30
N LYS A 287 18.09 4.42 -35.39
CA LYS A 287 17.55 4.20 -36.74
C LYS A 287 17.37 2.73 -37.10
N GLU A 288 18.31 1.84 -36.76
CA GLU A 288 18.15 0.40 -37.01
C GLU A 288 17.07 -0.23 -36.12
N LEU A 289 16.99 0.15 -34.84
CA LEU A 289 15.90 -0.29 -33.94
C LEU A 289 14.52 0.18 -34.45
N GLY A 290 14.42 1.40 -34.96
CA GLY A 290 13.20 1.95 -35.54
C GLY A 290 12.79 1.34 -36.87
N VAL A 291 13.75 0.84 -37.65
CA VAL A 291 13.48 0.02 -38.86
C VAL A 291 13.03 -1.40 -38.48
N ALA A 292 13.53 -1.93 -37.35
CA ALA A 292 13.15 -3.24 -36.83
C ALA A 292 11.90 -3.23 -35.91
N SER A 293 11.31 -2.06 -35.62
CA SER A 293 10.37 -1.88 -34.50
C SER A 293 9.14 -2.78 -34.56
N PHE A 294 8.65 -3.13 -35.75
CA PHE A 294 7.50 -4.02 -35.93
C PHE A 294 7.83 -5.49 -35.63
N GLY A 295 9.01 -5.96 -36.04
CA GLY A 295 9.49 -7.30 -35.66
C GLY A 295 9.81 -7.40 -34.16
N ILE A 296 10.41 -6.35 -33.59
CA ILE A 296 10.60 -6.23 -32.14
C ILE A 296 9.25 -6.28 -31.40
N TYR A 297 8.26 -5.51 -31.85
CA TYR A 297 6.91 -5.51 -31.29
C TYR A 297 6.26 -6.91 -31.26
N LEU A 298 6.36 -7.68 -32.35
CA LEU A 298 5.76 -9.02 -32.45
C LEU A 298 6.46 -10.07 -31.56
N ILE A 299 7.79 -10.03 -31.45
CA ILE A 299 8.57 -11.12 -30.84
C ILE A 299 8.86 -10.87 -29.35
N HIS A 300 8.99 -9.62 -28.88
CA HIS A 300 9.53 -9.35 -27.54
C HIS A 300 8.74 -9.99 -26.37
N PRO A 301 7.39 -10.14 -26.39
CA PRO A 301 6.66 -10.79 -25.29
C PRO A 301 6.88 -12.30 -25.24
N PHE A 302 7.15 -12.96 -26.38
CA PHE A 302 7.57 -14.36 -26.44
C PHE A 302 8.90 -14.56 -25.70
N ILE A 303 9.87 -13.67 -25.93
CA ILE A 303 11.17 -13.70 -25.24
C ILE A 303 11.02 -13.41 -23.74
N LEU A 304 10.23 -12.41 -23.36
CA LEU A 304 9.95 -12.12 -21.95
C LEU A 304 9.23 -13.26 -21.23
N ASN A 305 8.33 -13.97 -21.92
CA ASN A 305 7.63 -15.13 -21.38
C ASN A 305 8.62 -16.30 -21.14
N PHE A 306 9.41 -16.67 -22.15
CA PHE A 306 10.44 -17.70 -22.03
C PHE A 306 11.43 -17.38 -20.91
N TRP A 307 11.99 -16.15 -20.90
CA TRP A 307 12.93 -15.69 -19.87
C TRP A 307 12.33 -15.76 -18.46
N ARG A 308 11.10 -15.27 -18.27
CA ARG A 308 10.40 -15.34 -16.96
C ARG A 308 10.15 -16.77 -16.50
N SER A 309 9.90 -17.71 -17.43
CA SER A 309 9.62 -19.11 -17.12
C SER A 309 10.86 -20.01 -16.93
N LYS A 310 12.08 -19.51 -17.24
CA LYS A 310 13.32 -20.32 -17.24
C LYS A 310 14.52 -19.69 -16.56
N VAL A 311 14.53 -18.38 -16.28
CA VAL A 311 15.72 -17.64 -15.83
C VAL A 311 15.49 -16.85 -14.55
N MET A 312 14.25 -16.59 -14.14
CA MET A 312 13.94 -15.85 -12.91
C MET A 312 14.31 -16.62 -11.64
N THR A 313 14.69 -15.88 -10.60
CA THR A 313 14.92 -16.37 -9.24
C THR A 313 14.16 -15.51 -8.22
N ASN A 314 14.07 -16.00 -6.98
CA ASN A 314 13.44 -15.30 -5.85
C ASN A 314 14.42 -14.47 -5.01
N ASP A 315 15.73 -14.57 -5.26
CA ASP A 315 16.73 -13.69 -4.61
C ASP A 315 16.44 -12.20 -4.93
N PRO A 316 16.37 -11.29 -3.94
CA PRO A 316 15.96 -9.91 -4.17
C PRO A 316 16.83 -9.12 -5.15
N LEU A 317 18.16 -9.28 -5.09
CA LEU A 317 19.09 -8.52 -5.93
C LEU A 317 19.08 -9.08 -7.36
N MET A 318 19.17 -10.40 -7.50
CA MET A 318 19.15 -11.09 -8.79
C MET A 318 17.81 -10.95 -9.48
N TYR A 319 16.68 -10.95 -8.77
CA TYR A 319 15.36 -10.70 -9.35
C TYR A 319 15.35 -9.37 -10.13
N HIS A 320 15.83 -8.28 -9.53
CA HIS A 320 15.89 -6.99 -10.19
C HIS A 320 16.88 -6.96 -11.36
N LEU A 321 18.09 -7.53 -11.21
CA LEU A 321 19.07 -7.61 -12.30
C LEU A 321 18.55 -8.43 -13.49
N LEU A 322 17.91 -9.57 -13.23
CA LEU A 322 17.39 -10.49 -14.25
C LEU A 322 16.14 -9.95 -14.95
N ILE A 323 15.35 -9.06 -14.32
CA ILE A 323 14.29 -8.30 -14.99
C ILE A 323 14.89 -7.40 -16.09
N TRP A 324 15.96 -6.67 -15.78
CA TRP A 324 16.63 -5.80 -16.75
C TRP A 324 17.41 -6.59 -17.82
N ALA A 325 18.07 -7.68 -17.44
CA ALA A 325 18.72 -8.59 -18.40
C ALA A 325 17.70 -9.26 -19.35
N GLY A 326 16.54 -9.68 -18.84
CA GLY A 326 15.43 -10.18 -19.65
C GLY A 326 14.85 -9.12 -20.59
N GLY A 327 14.79 -7.87 -20.14
CA GLY A 327 14.47 -6.73 -20.99
C GLY A 327 15.46 -6.49 -22.12
N LEU A 328 16.77 -6.61 -21.83
CA LEU A 328 17.83 -6.53 -22.83
C LEU A 328 17.75 -7.69 -23.83
N ALA A 329 17.50 -8.92 -23.37
CA ALA A 329 17.27 -10.08 -24.24
C ALA A 329 16.04 -9.87 -25.14
N ALA A 330 14.95 -9.35 -24.60
CA ALA A 330 13.72 -9.01 -25.32
C ALA A 330 13.85 -7.83 -26.30
N LEU A 331 14.90 -7.01 -26.20
CA LEU A 331 15.28 -6.04 -27.23
C LEU A 331 16.19 -6.67 -28.29
N MET A 332 17.26 -7.31 -27.85
CA MET A 332 18.37 -7.73 -28.72
C MET A 332 18.04 -8.96 -29.55
N ILE A 333 17.37 -9.98 -28.99
CA ILE A 333 17.01 -11.20 -29.72
C ILE A 333 16.01 -10.87 -30.84
N PRO A 334 14.90 -10.13 -30.59
CA PRO A 334 14.00 -9.69 -31.67
C PRO A 334 14.65 -8.77 -32.70
N TRP A 335 15.56 -7.88 -32.29
CA TRP A 335 16.29 -7.03 -33.23
C TRP A 335 17.16 -7.86 -34.18
N VAL A 336 17.98 -8.77 -33.63
CA VAL A 336 18.83 -9.67 -34.43
C VAL A 336 17.99 -10.58 -35.32
N ALA A 337 16.93 -11.20 -34.78
CA ALA A 337 16.00 -12.03 -35.56
C ALA A 337 15.37 -11.25 -36.73
N THR A 338 14.93 -10.01 -36.49
CA THR A 338 14.40 -9.13 -37.54
C THR A 338 15.45 -8.81 -38.60
N MET A 339 16.69 -8.53 -38.20
CA MET A 339 17.81 -8.26 -39.14
C MET A 339 18.24 -9.51 -39.93
N ILE A 340 18.02 -10.70 -39.39
CA ILE A 340 18.21 -12.00 -40.08
C ILE A 340 17.05 -12.25 -41.06
N PHE A 341 15.79 -12.15 -40.63
CA PHE A 341 14.62 -12.36 -41.48
C PHE A 341 14.62 -11.41 -42.70
N ARG A 342 15.10 -10.16 -42.56
CA ARG A 342 15.29 -9.21 -43.68
C ARG A 342 16.20 -9.72 -44.81
N ARG A 343 16.99 -10.77 -44.58
CA ARG A 343 17.87 -11.39 -45.60
C ARG A 343 17.21 -12.55 -46.37
N PHE A 344 16.12 -13.13 -45.83
CA PHE A 344 15.48 -14.33 -46.40
C PHE A 344 14.26 -13.99 -47.27
N LYS A 345 14.08 -14.73 -48.38
CA LYS A 345 12.96 -14.58 -49.34
C LYS A 345 11.58 -14.56 -48.66
N TRP A 346 11.41 -15.36 -47.62
CA TRP A 346 10.15 -15.55 -46.89
C TRP A 346 10.06 -14.76 -45.58
N GLY A 347 11.13 -14.07 -45.14
CA GLY A 347 11.16 -13.39 -43.84
C GLY A 347 10.11 -12.29 -43.69
N GLY A 348 9.69 -11.67 -44.80
CA GLY A 348 8.59 -10.70 -44.84
C GLY A 348 7.25 -11.25 -44.32
N LEU A 349 7.04 -12.57 -44.31
CA LEU A 349 5.86 -13.20 -43.70
C LEU A 349 5.85 -13.05 -42.17
N PHE A 350 7.02 -13.10 -41.52
CA PHE A 350 7.15 -13.08 -40.05
C PHE A 350 7.32 -11.66 -39.47
N ILE A 351 7.84 -10.72 -40.25
CA ILE A 351 8.18 -9.35 -39.79
C ILE A 351 7.65 -8.22 -40.69
N GLY A 352 6.77 -8.53 -41.66
CA GLY A 352 5.96 -7.53 -42.37
C GLY A 352 6.67 -6.55 -43.28
N MET A 353 7.94 -6.80 -43.62
CA MET A 353 8.75 -5.88 -44.41
C MET A 353 8.69 -6.17 -45.92
N ASP A 354 8.44 -5.13 -46.70
CA ASP A 354 8.66 -5.12 -48.15
C ASP A 354 10.14 -5.44 -48.48
N LYS A 355 10.40 -6.13 -49.59
CA LYS A 355 11.75 -6.57 -49.98
C LYS A 355 12.71 -5.37 -50.08
N VAL A 356 13.82 -5.41 -49.34
CA VAL A 356 14.98 -4.57 -49.65
C VAL A 356 15.50 -4.98 -51.02
N LYS A 357 15.44 -4.09 -52.03
CA LYS A 357 16.20 -4.29 -53.27
C LYS A 357 17.69 -4.32 -52.89
N VAL A 358 18.32 -5.48 -53.01
CA VAL A 358 19.74 -5.67 -52.74
C VAL A 358 20.55 -4.98 -53.85
N VAL A 359 20.83 -3.70 -53.66
CA VAL A 359 21.88 -3.01 -54.41
C VAL A 359 23.21 -3.62 -53.96
N LYS A 360 23.89 -4.33 -54.86
CA LYS A 360 25.25 -4.84 -54.60
C LYS A 360 26.18 -3.65 -54.43
N SER A 361 26.56 -3.37 -53.18
CA SER A 361 27.61 -2.42 -52.81
C SER A 361 28.69 -3.16 -52.03
N ASN A 362 29.93 -3.11 -52.52
CA ASN A 362 31.03 -3.94 -52.03
C ASN A 362 31.58 -3.52 -50.64
N ALA A 363 30.99 -2.51 -49.99
CA ALA A 363 31.42 -2.04 -48.67
C ALA A 363 31.05 -2.98 -47.49
N ASN A 364 30.06 -3.86 -47.65
CA ASN A 364 29.43 -4.55 -46.52
C ASN A 364 30.28 -5.67 -45.85
N LYS A 365 31.47 -6.01 -46.35
CA LYS A 365 32.29 -7.10 -45.78
C LYS A 365 33.06 -6.72 -44.50
N ARG A 366 33.23 -5.43 -44.18
CA ARG A 366 34.02 -4.97 -43.00
C ARG A 366 33.21 -4.60 -41.75
N ILE A 367 31.88 -4.56 -41.81
CA ILE A 367 31.04 -4.09 -40.69
C ILE A 367 30.48 -5.26 -39.85
N GLY A 368 30.27 -6.45 -40.44
CA GLY A 368 29.77 -7.62 -39.71
C GLY A 368 30.73 -8.09 -38.61
N ASP A 369 32.01 -8.26 -38.97
CA ASP A 369 33.02 -8.86 -38.10
C ASP A 369 33.30 -8.01 -36.86
N THR A 370 33.34 -6.69 -37.02
CA THR A 370 33.51 -5.74 -35.91
C THR A 370 32.33 -5.78 -34.94
N VAL A 371 31.10 -5.92 -35.44
CA VAL A 371 29.90 -6.00 -34.59
C VAL A 371 29.84 -7.33 -33.83
N MET A 372 30.27 -8.45 -34.44
CA MET A 372 30.37 -9.73 -33.71
C MET A 372 31.42 -9.67 -32.60
N LYS A 373 32.62 -9.11 -32.87
CA LYS A 373 33.68 -9.00 -31.85
C LYS A 373 33.25 -8.15 -30.66
N VAL A 374 32.58 -7.01 -30.89
CA VAL A 374 32.04 -6.17 -29.80
C VAL A 374 30.96 -6.89 -28.99
N LEU A 375 30.10 -7.69 -29.63
CA LEU A 375 29.11 -8.51 -28.92
C LEU A 375 29.74 -9.61 -28.07
N GLN A 376 30.80 -10.27 -28.55
CA GLN A 376 31.55 -11.26 -27.76
C GLN A 376 32.23 -10.60 -26.55
N SER A 377 32.84 -9.42 -26.70
CA SER A 377 33.46 -8.68 -25.59
C SER A 377 32.44 -8.23 -24.54
N LEU A 378 31.24 -7.79 -24.93
CA LEU A 378 30.21 -7.34 -24.00
C LEU A 378 29.63 -8.48 -23.14
N VAL A 379 29.50 -9.70 -23.70
CA VAL A 379 29.05 -10.87 -22.92
C VAL A 379 30.08 -11.25 -21.86
N VAL A 380 31.38 -11.19 -22.18
CA VAL A 380 32.46 -11.44 -21.20
C VAL A 380 32.52 -10.33 -20.14
N LEU A 381 32.31 -9.06 -20.52
CA LEU A 381 32.33 -7.95 -19.57
C LEU A 381 31.19 -8.00 -18.54
N LEU A 382 30.02 -8.54 -18.90
CA LEU A 382 28.92 -8.78 -17.95
C LEU A 382 29.17 -9.98 -17.01
N ILE A 383 30.13 -10.86 -17.32
CA ILE A 383 30.51 -12.01 -16.46
C ILE A 383 31.57 -11.61 -15.43
N LEU A 384 32.27 -10.49 -15.64
CA LEU A 384 33.34 -9.98 -14.77
C LEU A 384 32.90 -8.93 -13.73
N LEU A 385 31.59 -8.65 -13.60
CA LEU A 385 31.06 -7.62 -12.71
C LEU A 385 30.13 -8.19 -11.63
N MET A 386 30.74 -8.96 -10.72
CA MET A 386 30.23 -9.26 -9.38
C MET A 386 31.30 -8.94 -8.33
N PRO A 387 30.92 -8.72 -7.06
CA PRO A 387 31.51 -7.63 -6.27
C PRO A 387 32.82 -7.97 -5.57
N ILE A 388 33.63 -6.93 -5.37
CA ILE A 388 34.67 -6.86 -4.34
C ILE A 388 34.27 -5.76 -3.35
N ASN A 389 34.41 -6.04 -2.06
CA ASN A 389 34.03 -5.16 -0.96
C ASN A 389 35.25 -4.37 -0.45
N LEU A 390 35.07 -3.08 -0.12
CA LEU A 390 36.01 -2.20 0.61
C LEU A 390 35.27 -0.88 0.96
N GLY A 391 35.69 -0.16 2.01
CA GLY A 391 34.88 0.95 2.58
C GLY A 391 35.67 2.18 3.06
N GLU A 392 35.16 2.77 4.15
CA GLU A 392 35.65 3.94 4.93
C GLU A 392 35.35 5.38 4.45
N THR A 393 34.54 6.05 5.28
CA THR A 393 34.51 7.46 5.76
C THR A 393 35.26 8.62 5.07
N LEU A 394 34.65 9.83 5.11
CA LEU A 394 35.28 11.07 5.63
C LEU A 394 34.25 12.21 5.91
N HIS A 395 34.65 13.23 6.69
CA HIS A 395 33.84 14.38 7.16
C HIS A 395 34.05 15.69 6.35
N VAL A 396 33.21 16.72 6.57
CA VAL A 396 33.54 18.19 6.66
C VAL A 396 32.33 18.98 7.22
N SER A 397 32.47 20.27 7.62
CA SER A 397 31.65 20.93 8.68
C SER A 397 31.10 22.38 8.41
N SER A 398 30.26 22.85 9.36
CA SER A 398 30.17 24.21 10.01
C SER A 398 29.69 25.51 9.30
N ALA A 399 28.74 26.26 9.94
CA ALA A 399 28.70 27.75 10.18
C ALA A 399 27.44 28.26 11.00
N GLU A 400 27.50 29.44 11.66
CA GLU A 400 26.56 30.04 12.68
C GLU A 400 25.52 31.10 12.14
N GLY A 401 24.65 31.88 12.85
CA GLY A 401 24.32 32.28 14.28
C GLY A 401 22.93 33.04 14.32
N LEU A 402 22.45 33.93 15.24
CA LEU A 402 22.79 34.50 16.58
C LEU A 402 21.65 35.44 17.15
N GLU A 403 21.46 35.57 18.50
CA GLU A 403 20.78 36.67 19.31
C GLU A 403 19.28 37.11 19.08
N SER A 404 18.59 38.05 19.82
CA SER A 404 18.39 38.51 21.25
C SER A 404 17.33 39.68 21.30
N LEU A 405 16.84 40.43 22.34
CA LEU A 405 16.59 40.41 23.83
C LEU A 405 15.71 41.67 24.26
N HIS A 406 15.08 41.77 25.47
CA HIS A 406 14.73 43.01 26.30
C HIS A 406 13.78 42.78 27.54
N SER A 407 13.73 43.67 28.58
CA SER A 407 13.06 43.46 29.91
C SER A 407 12.68 44.73 30.78
N SER A 408 12.24 44.55 32.06
CA SER A 408 11.97 45.61 33.10
C SER A 408 12.21 45.14 34.58
N TYR A 409 12.13 46.01 35.61
CA TYR A 409 12.75 45.84 36.98
C TYR A 409 11.80 45.86 38.23
N ALA A 410 12.31 45.42 39.41
CA ALA A 410 11.50 45.18 40.64
C ALA A 410 12.22 45.28 42.04
N MET A 411 12.74 46.44 42.50
CA MET A 411 13.29 46.59 43.88
C MET A 411 13.34 48.03 44.44
N ASP A 412 13.12 48.22 45.75
CA ASP A 412 13.07 49.53 46.45
C ASP A 412 14.36 49.90 47.22
N ASN A 413 14.65 51.21 47.32
CA ASN A 413 15.89 51.75 47.89
C ASN A 413 15.66 53.07 48.68
N LEU A 414 16.01 53.10 49.97
CA LEU A 414 15.90 54.27 50.86
C LEU A 414 17.27 54.68 51.43
N LEU A 415 17.73 55.91 51.16
CA LEU A 415 18.97 56.48 51.68
C LEU A 415 18.68 57.52 52.78
N ILE A 416 19.38 57.39 53.91
CA ILE A 416 19.20 58.20 55.12
C ILE A 416 20.58 58.77 55.53
N ARG A 417 20.65 60.04 55.97
CA ARG A 417 21.92 60.66 56.41
C ARG A 417 21.89 61.00 57.91
N MET A 418 22.87 60.49 58.65
CA MET A 418 23.00 60.72 60.09
C MET A 418 23.20 62.21 60.41
N GLY A 419 22.60 62.68 61.50
CA GLY A 419 22.58 64.09 61.88
C GLY A 419 21.71 64.99 60.98
N SER A 420 21.07 64.45 59.94
CA SER A 420 20.19 65.19 59.04
C SER A 420 18.72 64.82 59.24
N GLN A 421 17.82 65.73 58.89
CA GLN A 421 16.40 65.44 58.68
C GLN A 421 16.12 64.85 57.30
N ILE A 422 17.08 64.85 56.36
CA ILE A 422 16.82 64.50 54.95
C ILE A 422 16.99 62.99 54.71
N MET A 423 16.03 62.43 53.97
CA MET A 423 15.99 61.05 53.46
C MET A 423 15.70 61.08 51.95
N ILE A 424 16.14 60.07 51.20
CA ILE A 424 15.89 59.95 49.75
C ILE A 424 15.34 58.56 49.46
N HIS A 425 14.13 58.45 48.89
CA HIS A 425 13.47 57.18 48.56
C HIS A 425 13.33 57.05 47.05
N ASN A 426 13.93 56.02 46.45
CA ASN A 426 13.97 55.81 44.99
C ASN A 426 14.34 57.07 44.16
N GLY A 427 15.17 57.96 44.74
CA GLY A 427 15.62 59.23 44.14
C GLY A 427 14.86 60.48 44.61
N GLU A 428 13.64 60.35 45.14
CA GLU A 428 12.85 61.47 45.65
C GLU A 428 13.25 61.87 47.07
N THR A 429 13.31 63.18 47.35
CA THR A 429 13.81 63.72 48.62
C THR A 429 12.69 64.06 49.60
N TYR A 430 12.80 63.56 50.83
CA TYR A 430 11.83 63.68 51.91
C TYR A 430 12.47 64.18 53.22
N LYS A 431 11.66 64.76 54.12
CA LYS A 431 12.15 65.38 55.36
C LYS A 431 11.48 64.78 56.61
N SER A 432 12.28 64.17 57.47
CA SER A 432 11.92 63.71 58.81
C SER A 432 11.64 64.88 59.75
N VAL A 433 10.68 64.68 60.67
CA VAL A 433 10.32 65.62 61.75
C VAL A 433 11.50 65.96 62.67
N GLN A 434 12.45 65.05 62.85
CA GLN A 434 13.68 65.27 63.62
C GLN A 434 14.90 64.63 62.94
N PRO A 435 16.12 65.16 63.17
CA PRO A 435 17.33 64.55 62.64
C PRO A 435 17.55 63.12 63.13
N VAL A 436 18.15 62.28 62.31
CA VAL A 436 18.53 60.91 62.70
C VAL A 436 19.71 60.98 63.67
N SER A 437 19.52 60.52 64.91
CA SER A 437 20.48 60.70 66.01
C SER A 437 21.28 59.42 66.30
N ALA A 438 22.58 59.57 66.52
CA ALA A 438 23.41 58.51 67.08
C ALA A 438 23.43 58.61 68.61
N THR A 439 23.33 57.49 69.33
CA THR A 439 23.54 57.42 70.78
C THR A 439 24.08 56.05 71.13
N ASN A 440 25.17 55.99 71.90
CA ASN A 440 25.88 54.76 72.29
C ASN A 440 26.10 53.79 71.11
N GLY A 441 26.67 54.28 70.01
CA GLY A 441 26.95 53.51 68.78
C GLY A 441 25.73 53.16 67.92
N ASN A 442 24.51 53.41 68.38
CA ASN A 442 23.28 53.02 67.69
C ASN A 442 22.59 54.22 67.03
N ALA A 443 22.08 54.03 65.81
CA ALA A 443 21.37 55.06 65.04
C ALA A 443 19.85 54.95 65.25
N PHE A 444 19.20 56.07 65.54
CA PHE A 444 17.76 56.14 65.82
C PHE A 444 17.05 57.19 64.94
N ILE A 445 15.83 56.87 64.53
CA ILE A 445 14.96 57.70 63.69
C ILE A 445 13.57 57.84 64.33
N PRO A 446 12.83 58.94 64.12
CA PRO A 446 11.42 58.99 64.52
C PRO A 446 10.61 57.90 63.81
N LEU A 447 9.89 57.07 64.57
CA LEU A 447 9.11 55.95 64.02
C LEU A 447 8.13 56.42 62.93
N SER A 448 7.49 57.58 63.13
CA SER A 448 6.59 58.21 62.16
C SER A 448 7.25 58.61 60.84
N ALA A 449 8.55 58.91 60.83
CA ALA A 449 9.25 59.29 59.61
C ALA A 449 9.63 58.07 58.75
N ILE A 450 9.98 56.94 59.37
CA ILE A 450 10.38 55.73 58.64
C ILE A 450 9.20 54.84 58.27
N ALA A 451 8.22 54.65 59.17
CA ALA A 451 7.03 53.84 58.91
C ALA A 451 6.30 54.29 57.61
N LEU A 452 6.21 55.60 57.40
CA LEU A 452 5.58 56.20 56.24
C LEU A 452 6.36 56.03 54.92
N ARG A 453 7.59 55.48 54.92
CA ARG A 453 8.35 55.10 53.71
C ARG A 453 8.15 53.64 53.33
N TYR A 454 7.84 52.80 54.30
CA TYR A 454 7.40 51.41 54.12
C TYR A 454 5.86 51.29 54.01
N HIS A 455 5.15 52.41 53.85
CA HIS A 455 3.69 52.49 53.77
C HIS A 455 2.91 51.97 55.00
N PHE A 456 3.55 51.87 56.16
CA PHE A 456 2.88 51.51 57.41
C PHE A 456 2.03 52.66 57.98
N GLN A 457 0.83 52.35 58.46
CA GLN A 457 -0.02 53.23 59.26
C GLN A 457 0.43 53.22 60.73
N LEU A 458 0.45 54.37 61.42
CA LEU A 458 0.94 54.52 62.80
C LEU A 458 -0.18 54.90 63.78
N VAL A 459 -0.24 54.21 64.91
CA VAL A 459 -1.12 54.53 66.06
C VAL A 459 -0.27 54.64 67.33
N TYR A 460 -0.54 55.65 68.18
CA TYR A 460 0.20 55.86 69.44
C TYR A 460 -0.73 55.94 70.65
N ASN A 461 -0.43 55.16 71.69
CA ASN A 461 -1.11 55.19 72.97
C ASN A 461 -0.29 55.99 74.00
N ALA A 462 -0.71 57.23 74.27
CA ALA A 462 -0.01 58.15 75.16
C ALA A 462 0.05 57.68 76.63
N GLN A 463 -0.96 56.95 77.11
CA GLN A 463 -0.99 56.42 78.48
C GLN A 463 0.01 55.27 78.67
N LYS A 464 0.11 54.37 77.69
CA LYS A 464 1.06 53.23 77.71
C LYS A 464 2.48 53.58 77.24
N LYS A 465 2.68 54.76 76.62
CA LYS A 465 3.92 55.21 75.97
C LYS A 465 4.42 54.22 74.89
N GLU A 466 3.47 53.79 74.07
CA GLU A 466 3.59 52.64 73.16
C GLU A 466 3.00 52.99 71.80
N ALA A 467 3.72 52.65 70.72
CA ALA A 467 3.40 52.95 69.34
C ALA A 467 3.32 51.66 68.53
N THR A 468 2.23 51.45 67.79
CA THR A 468 2.07 50.32 66.88
C THR A 468 2.00 50.82 65.45
N VAL A 469 2.70 50.14 64.54
CA VAL A 469 2.66 50.41 63.10
C VAL A 469 2.19 49.16 62.35
N LYS A 470 1.34 49.33 61.34
CA LYS A 470 0.80 48.21 60.55
C LYS A 470 0.85 48.46 59.05
N SER A 471 1.23 47.43 58.31
CA SER A 471 1.13 47.31 56.85
C SER A 471 0.38 46.03 56.47
N ASP A 472 0.21 45.77 55.17
CA ASP A 472 -0.39 44.54 54.65
C ASP A 472 0.45 43.27 54.91
N ARG A 473 1.72 43.43 55.36
CA ARG A 473 2.63 42.32 55.69
C ARG A 473 2.87 42.13 57.18
N HIS A 474 3.09 43.23 57.93
CA HIS A 474 3.52 43.15 59.33
C HIS A 474 2.85 44.19 60.23
N GLU A 475 2.68 43.83 61.49
CA GLU A 475 2.28 44.69 62.60
C GLU A 475 3.39 44.73 63.67
N LEU A 476 4.00 45.90 63.89
CA LEU A 476 5.16 46.08 64.78
C LEU A 476 4.83 47.03 65.94
N GLY A 477 5.10 46.62 67.18
CA GLY A 477 4.80 47.41 68.39
C GLY A 477 6.07 47.81 69.17
N PHE A 478 6.26 49.11 69.38
CA PHE A 478 7.43 49.70 70.04
C PHE A 478 7.05 50.50 71.29
N LYS A 479 7.72 50.23 72.42
CA LYS A 479 7.47 50.89 73.70
C LYS A 479 8.70 51.63 74.22
N ALA A 480 8.52 52.86 74.69
CA ALA A 480 9.61 53.68 75.20
C ALA A 480 10.27 53.05 76.44
N GLY A 481 11.61 52.96 76.44
CA GLY A 481 12.40 52.34 77.50
C GLY A 481 12.50 50.81 77.45
N SER A 482 11.82 50.14 76.51
CA SER A 482 11.85 48.68 76.40
C SER A 482 13.02 48.20 75.54
N SER A 483 13.77 47.20 76.00
CA SER A 483 14.78 46.49 75.19
C SER A 483 14.17 45.47 74.20
N PHE A 484 12.84 45.42 74.10
CA PHE A 484 12.08 44.51 73.23
C PHE A 484 10.92 45.25 72.54
N ALA A 485 10.57 44.82 71.34
CA ALA A 485 9.38 45.21 70.57
C ALA A 485 8.56 43.97 70.21
N SER A 486 7.35 44.14 69.68
CA SER A 486 6.64 43.06 69.00
C SER A 486 6.79 43.14 67.48
N ARG A 487 6.86 41.97 66.82
CA ARG A 487 6.60 41.76 65.40
C ARG A 487 5.55 40.66 65.29
N ASP A 488 4.39 40.99 64.71
CA ASP A 488 3.28 40.06 64.48
C ASP A 488 2.87 39.29 65.74
N GLY A 489 2.77 40.02 66.86
CA GLY A 489 2.47 39.50 68.19
C GLY A 489 3.64 38.86 68.95
N SER A 490 4.75 38.53 68.29
CA SER A 490 5.93 37.89 68.90
C SER A 490 6.95 38.91 69.43
N LEU A 491 7.51 38.68 70.62
CA LEU A 491 8.50 39.56 71.25
C LEU A 491 9.90 39.38 70.63
N VAL A 492 10.41 40.45 70.02
CA VAL A 492 11.75 40.55 69.40
C VAL A 492 12.65 41.44 70.25
N LYS A 493 13.88 41.00 70.51
CA LYS A 493 14.89 41.78 71.24
C LYS A 493 15.48 42.86 70.34
N LEU A 494 15.50 44.10 70.80
CA LEU A 494 16.03 45.24 70.05
C LEU A 494 17.54 45.42 70.30
N ASN A 495 18.26 45.90 69.29
CA ASN A 495 19.68 46.25 69.39
C ASN A 495 19.94 47.47 70.32
N ALA A 496 18.91 48.29 70.58
CA ALA A 496 18.88 49.30 71.63
C ALA A 496 17.44 49.67 72.00
N ALA A 497 17.20 50.17 73.22
CA ALA A 497 15.86 50.53 73.67
C ALA A 497 15.35 51.82 72.97
N PRO A 498 14.11 51.87 72.43
CA PRO A 498 13.50 53.08 71.90
C PRO A 498 13.28 54.11 72.99
N TYR A 499 13.40 55.40 72.67
CA TYR A 499 13.22 56.48 73.66
C TYR A 499 12.45 57.66 73.08
N ILE A 500 11.84 58.47 73.94
CA ILE A 500 11.11 59.66 73.51
C ILE A 500 12.07 60.86 73.52
N SER A 501 12.19 61.55 72.39
CA SER A 501 12.99 62.77 72.24
C SER A 501 12.15 63.87 71.61
N LYS A 502 12.09 65.05 72.26
CA LYS A 502 11.29 66.23 71.85
C LYS A 502 9.84 65.88 71.42
N GLY A 503 9.21 64.93 72.12
CA GLY A 503 7.82 64.49 71.88
C GLY A 503 7.64 63.32 70.90
N TYR A 504 8.68 62.83 70.22
CA TYR A 504 8.59 61.73 69.26
C TYR A 504 9.29 60.46 69.75
N LEU A 505 8.75 59.30 69.44
CA LEU A 505 9.38 58.00 69.70
C LEU A 505 10.49 57.73 68.67
N MET A 506 11.72 57.61 69.15
CA MET A 506 12.92 57.30 68.39
C MET A 506 13.17 55.79 68.44
N VAL A 507 13.15 55.12 67.28
CA VAL A 507 13.39 53.67 67.15
C VAL A 507 14.74 53.37 66.50
N PRO A 508 15.44 52.29 66.89
CA PRO A 508 16.74 51.95 66.33
C PRO A 508 16.62 51.43 64.88
N LEU A 509 17.37 52.07 63.97
CA LEU A 509 17.32 51.78 62.53
C LEU A 509 17.69 50.33 62.16
N ARG A 510 18.58 49.71 62.94
CA ARG A 510 19.01 48.32 62.69
C ARG A 510 17.88 47.32 62.96
N SER A 511 17.32 47.32 64.17
CA SER A 511 16.15 46.48 64.49
C SER A 511 14.98 46.78 63.56
N TRP A 512 14.78 48.03 63.14
CA TRP A 512 13.72 48.35 62.17
C TRP A 512 13.88 47.58 60.86
N GLY A 513 15.07 47.57 60.24
CA GLY A 513 15.30 46.81 59.01
C GLY A 513 15.21 45.30 59.21
N GLU A 514 15.76 44.78 60.31
CA GLU A 514 15.65 43.36 60.71
C GLU A 514 14.19 42.94 60.97
N MET A 515 13.33 43.85 61.43
CA MET A 515 11.88 43.64 61.62
C MET A 515 11.02 43.95 60.38
N THR A 516 11.63 44.39 59.28
CA THR A 516 10.97 44.68 57.98
C THR A 516 11.67 43.99 56.81
N ASP A 517 12.43 42.93 57.08
CA ASP A 517 13.20 42.09 56.14
C ASP A 517 14.05 42.88 55.14
N SER A 518 14.54 44.04 55.58
CA SER A 518 15.26 45.01 54.77
C SER A 518 16.77 44.91 54.99
N THR A 519 17.52 44.75 53.90
CA THR A 519 18.99 44.84 53.97
C THR A 519 19.42 46.26 54.32
N ILE A 520 20.40 46.41 55.22
CA ILE A 520 20.96 47.71 55.62
C ILE A 520 22.45 47.75 55.30
N GLN A 521 22.88 48.78 54.58
CA GLN A 521 24.29 49.10 54.35
C GLN A 521 24.62 50.47 54.96
N VAL A 522 25.68 50.54 55.77
CA VAL A 522 26.14 51.80 56.38
C VAL A 522 27.47 52.18 55.75
N THR A 523 27.59 53.43 55.28
CA THR A 523 28.80 53.93 54.61
C THR A 523 29.09 55.34 55.09
N GLY A 524 30.10 55.48 55.95
CA GLY A 524 30.40 56.73 56.63
C GLY A 524 29.19 57.25 57.41
N ASN A 525 28.73 58.45 57.05
CA ASN A 525 27.61 59.12 57.71
C ASN A 525 26.25 58.93 56.99
N GLN A 526 26.14 57.91 56.12
CA GLN A 526 24.94 57.52 55.38
C GLN A 526 24.55 56.07 55.68
N ILE A 527 23.24 55.80 55.64
CA ILE A 527 22.61 54.49 55.85
C ILE A 527 21.67 54.26 54.67
N MET A 528 21.92 53.23 53.86
CA MET A 528 21.03 52.78 52.79
C MET A 528 20.27 51.54 53.26
N MET A 529 18.97 51.51 52.99
CA MET A 529 18.10 50.34 53.20
C MET A 529 17.52 49.91 51.86
N LYS A 530 17.36 48.60 51.65
CA LYS A 530 16.74 48.04 50.44
C LYS A 530 15.86 46.84 50.78
N TRP A 531 14.74 46.71 50.09
CA TRP A 531 13.79 45.60 50.22
C TRP A 531 13.13 45.30 48.86
N SER A 532 12.47 44.15 48.76
CA SER A 532 11.64 43.80 47.60
C SER A 532 10.17 43.62 47.98
N THR A 533 9.29 44.00 47.07
CA THR A 533 7.85 43.81 47.17
C THR A 533 7.41 42.44 46.64
N THR A 534 8.33 41.55 46.26
CA THR A 534 8.05 40.17 45.77
C THR A 534 8.57 39.10 46.76
N PRO A 535 7.98 37.89 46.86
CA PRO A 535 8.39 36.87 47.85
C PRO A 535 9.79 36.26 47.63
N ILE A 536 10.29 35.55 48.66
CA ILE A 536 11.65 34.99 48.75
C ILE A 536 11.82 33.74 47.86
N SER A 537 13.01 33.61 47.26
CA SER A 537 13.37 32.56 46.29
C SER A 537 13.40 31.13 46.87
N GLN A 538 13.12 30.15 46.01
CA GLN A 538 13.26 28.71 46.24
C GLN A 538 14.42 28.15 45.38
N LYS A 539 15.22 27.23 45.93
CA LYS A 539 16.30 26.57 45.18
C LYS A 539 15.78 25.77 43.97
N PRO A 540 16.55 25.63 42.88
CA PRO A 540 16.32 24.61 41.87
C PRO A 540 16.54 23.19 42.46
N LYS A 541 15.92 22.19 41.83
CA LYS A 541 16.01 20.77 42.22
C LYS A 541 16.65 19.96 41.09
N ALA A 542 17.92 19.59 41.25
CA ALA A 542 18.59 18.64 40.37
C ALA A 542 17.83 17.32 40.33
N ASN A 543 17.62 16.78 39.14
CA ASN A 543 17.04 15.47 38.92
C ASN A 543 17.49 14.94 37.55
N PHE A 544 17.74 13.65 37.43
CA PHE A 544 18.09 13.00 36.16
C PHE A 544 17.82 11.50 36.19
N GLU A 545 17.62 10.91 35.03
CA GLU A 545 17.58 9.45 34.83
C GLU A 545 18.76 8.99 33.96
N VAL A 546 19.15 7.72 34.08
CA VAL A 546 20.18 7.10 33.24
C VAL A 546 19.52 6.05 32.36
N SER A 547 19.76 6.13 31.05
CA SER A 547 19.13 5.27 30.04
C SER A 547 20.19 4.68 29.10
N PRO A 548 20.09 3.39 28.69
CA PRO A 548 19.10 2.41 29.12
C PRO A 548 19.29 1.95 30.59
N VAL A 549 18.30 1.27 31.15
CA VAL A 549 18.32 0.78 32.54
C VAL A 549 19.22 -0.45 32.70
N GLU A 550 19.31 -1.32 31.69
CA GLU A 550 20.29 -2.41 31.67
C GLU A 550 21.60 -1.91 31.01
N ILE A 551 22.70 -1.98 31.77
CA ILE A 551 24.01 -1.44 31.37
C ILE A 551 25.07 -2.52 31.53
N TYR A 552 25.84 -2.75 30.46
CA TYR A 552 26.84 -3.79 30.32
C TYR A 552 28.23 -3.17 30.18
N ALA A 553 29.19 -3.65 30.97
CA ALA A 553 30.55 -3.12 31.02
C ALA A 553 31.22 -3.13 29.63
N GLY A 554 31.80 -2.00 29.23
CA GLY A 554 32.50 -1.82 27.95
C GLY A 554 31.62 -1.83 26.69
N GLN A 555 30.32 -2.13 26.80
CA GLN A 555 29.41 -2.37 25.67
C GLN A 555 28.27 -1.34 25.59
N THR A 556 27.62 -1.03 26.71
CA THR A 556 26.47 -0.11 26.70
C THR A 556 26.94 1.35 26.79
N LYS A 557 26.68 2.14 25.74
CA LYS A 557 26.72 3.60 25.85
C LYS A 557 25.44 4.08 26.54
N VAL A 558 25.61 4.90 27.58
CA VAL A 558 24.51 5.47 28.38
C VAL A 558 24.26 6.93 28.02
N THR A 559 23.05 7.38 28.30
CA THR A 559 22.62 8.78 28.23
C THR A 559 22.03 9.22 29.56
N TYR A 560 22.20 10.50 29.87
CA TYR A 560 21.69 11.12 31.09
C TYR A 560 20.54 12.05 30.70
N LEU A 561 19.31 11.65 31.03
CA LEU A 561 18.11 12.44 30.75
C LEU A 561 17.93 13.48 31.86
N ASP A 562 17.98 14.76 31.51
CA ASP A 562 17.71 15.84 32.45
C ASP A 562 16.22 15.90 32.80
N LEU A 563 15.92 15.84 34.10
CA LEU A 563 14.57 15.96 34.67
C LEU A 563 14.50 17.05 35.75
N THR A 564 15.48 17.95 35.77
CA THR A 564 15.64 19.05 36.74
C THR A 564 14.44 19.99 36.72
N THR A 565 13.98 20.40 37.90
CA THR A 565 12.87 21.34 38.05
C THR A 565 13.30 22.64 38.74
N SER A 566 12.85 23.76 38.19
CA SER A 566 13.09 25.12 38.69
C SER A 566 11.73 25.73 39.01
N GLU A 567 11.35 25.77 40.30
CA GLU A 567 10.04 26.30 40.73
C GLU A 567 9.90 27.81 40.51
N THR A 568 11.02 28.51 40.31
CA THR A 568 11.10 29.93 39.91
C THR A 568 11.09 30.14 38.39
N GLY A 569 11.24 29.08 37.59
CA GLY A 569 11.40 29.16 36.13
C GLY A 569 12.76 29.70 35.65
N GLN A 570 13.70 29.99 36.56
CA GLN A 570 15.06 30.43 36.21
C GLN A 570 15.81 29.34 35.42
N PRO A 571 16.54 29.69 34.34
CA PRO A 571 17.41 28.76 33.63
C PRO A 571 18.56 28.22 34.51
N ILE A 572 18.99 26.99 34.22
CA ILE A 572 20.23 26.44 34.78
C ILE A 572 21.43 27.03 34.01
N LEU A 573 22.37 27.63 34.73
CA LEU A 573 23.54 28.32 34.18
C LEU A 573 24.81 27.45 34.27
N ASN A 574 24.98 26.71 35.37
CA ASN A 574 26.10 25.78 35.56
C ASN A 574 25.59 24.45 36.14
N GLU A 575 26.38 23.39 35.95
CA GLU A 575 26.14 22.11 36.61
C GLU A 575 27.46 21.46 37.03
N ARG A 576 27.36 20.46 37.92
CA ARG A 576 28.47 19.61 38.35
C ARG A 576 28.02 18.17 38.33
N TRP A 577 28.86 17.31 37.76
CA TRP A 577 28.69 15.87 37.70
C TRP A 577 29.89 15.18 38.35
N GLU A 578 29.62 14.19 39.19
CA GLU A 578 30.63 13.27 39.72
C GLU A 578 30.20 11.83 39.41
N GLY A 579 31.13 10.99 38.95
CA GLY A 579 30.86 9.59 38.58
C GLY A 579 30.17 9.38 37.22
N GLN A 580 29.89 10.45 36.46
CA GLN A 580 29.31 10.39 35.12
C GLN A 580 30.29 9.74 34.12
N MET A 581 29.81 8.81 33.29
CA MET A 581 30.60 8.10 32.27
C MET A 581 29.72 7.81 31.05
N GLU A 582 30.23 7.94 29.82
CA GLU A 582 29.47 7.52 28.64
C GLU A 582 29.37 5.99 28.51
N VAL A 583 30.40 5.27 28.95
CA VAL A 583 30.46 3.79 28.98
C VAL A 583 31.17 3.41 30.28
N PHE A 584 30.59 2.49 31.06
CA PHE A 584 31.21 2.02 32.30
C PHE A 584 32.22 0.90 32.00
N PRO A 585 33.45 0.95 32.56
CA PRO A 585 34.54 0.05 32.15
C PRO A 585 34.52 -1.34 32.79
N ALA A 586 33.79 -1.53 33.89
CA ALA A 586 33.73 -2.77 34.65
C ALA A 586 32.32 -3.00 35.23
N GLU A 587 32.04 -4.22 35.69
CA GLU A 587 30.81 -4.50 36.43
C GLU A 587 30.87 -3.93 37.86
N GLY A 588 29.71 -3.62 38.43
CA GLY A 588 29.62 -3.06 39.79
C GLY A 588 28.42 -2.16 39.99
N THR A 589 28.41 -1.42 41.10
CA THR A 589 27.42 -0.38 41.36
C THR A 589 28.11 0.97 41.42
N TYR A 590 27.81 1.82 40.44
CA TYR A 590 28.32 3.19 40.34
C TYR A 590 27.30 4.15 40.96
N VAL A 591 27.78 5.23 41.57
CA VAL A 591 26.95 6.30 42.10
C VAL A 591 27.27 7.56 41.31
N ILE A 592 26.28 8.09 40.61
CA ILE A 592 26.40 9.32 39.84
C ILE A 592 25.72 10.42 40.65
N LYS A 593 26.44 11.52 40.90
CA LYS A 593 25.95 12.71 41.61
C LYS A 593 25.81 13.86 40.62
N ARG A 594 24.75 14.65 40.74
CA ARG A 594 24.56 15.92 40.03
C ARG A 594 24.13 17.03 40.97
N GLU A 595 24.71 18.21 40.78
CA GLU A 595 24.27 19.49 41.35
C GLU A 595 24.07 20.49 40.21
N VAL A 596 23.05 21.33 40.29
CA VAL A 596 22.76 22.37 39.28
C VAL A 596 22.75 23.75 39.92
N GLN A 597 23.11 24.78 39.16
CA GLN A 597 23.11 26.18 39.59
C GLN A 597 22.20 27.00 38.68
N ASP A 598 21.29 27.77 39.24
CA ASP A 598 20.48 28.72 38.46
C ASP A 598 21.27 29.98 38.06
N THR A 599 20.64 30.83 37.25
CA THR A 599 21.15 32.15 36.82
C THR A 599 21.34 33.16 37.95
N ASP A 600 20.72 32.96 39.12
CA ASP A 600 20.95 33.77 40.32
C ASP A 600 22.16 33.27 41.14
N GLY A 601 22.77 32.16 40.73
CA GLY A 601 23.95 31.57 41.35
C GLY A 601 23.65 30.59 42.49
N VAL A 602 22.39 30.21 42.70
CA VAL A 602 21.98 29.30 43.77
C VAL A 602 22.14 27.85 43.32
N TRP A 603 22.93 27.07 44.07
CA TRP A 603 23.06 25.63 43.84
C TRP A 603 21.90 24.85 44.46
N SER A 604 21.44 23.83 43.74
CA SER A 604 20.55 22.79 44.26
C SER A 604 21.22 21.99 45.37
N ASP A 605 20.41 21.27 46.15
CA ASP A 605 20.93 20.13 46.91
C ASP A 605 21.31 18.99 45.93
N PRO A 606 22.30 18.13 46.26
CA PRO A 606 22.81 17.11 45.35
C PRO A 606 21.85 15.94 45.14
N PHE A 607 21.64 15.56 43.88
CA PHE A 607 20.85 14.40 43.49
C PHE A 607 21.76 13.21 43.11
N TYR A 608 21.34 11.98 43.44
CA TYR A 608 22.15 10.78 43.29
C TYR A 608 21.37 9.65 42.61
N VAL A 609 21.94 9.07 41.55
CA VAL A 609 21.44 7.84 40.92
C VAL A 609 22.45 6.71 41.11
N LYS A 610 21.97 5.53 41.53
CA LYS A 610 22.76 4.31 41.60
C LYS A 610 22.56 3.49 40.34
N VAL A 611 23.61 3.33 39.55
CA VAL A 611 23.62 2.52 38.32
C VAL A 611 24.28 1.18 38.61
N LYS A 612 23.57 0.08 38.34
CA LYS A 612 24.13 -1.27 38.43
C LYS A 612 24.58 -1.72 37.04
N VAL A 613 25.89 -1.86 36.87
CA VAL A 613 26.54 -2.33 35.64
C VAL A 613 26.79 -3.83 35.77
N GLN A 614 26.42 -4.58 34.74
CA GLN A 614 26.63 -6.02 34.64
C GLN A 614 27.96 -6.34 33.94
N ALA A 615 28.48 -7.55 34.11
CA ALA A 615 29.51 -8.13 33.24
C ALA A 615 29.13 -7.97 31.75
N PRO A 616 30.12 -7.87 30.83
CA PRO A 616 29.84 -7.76 29.40
C PRO A 616 28.98 -8.93 28.90
N ASN A 617 27.98 -8.65 28.06
CA ASN A 617 27.12 -9.67 27.45
C ASN A 617 27.97 -10.53 26.52
N GLN A 618 27.80 -11.85 26.58
CA GLN A 618 28.42 -12.75 25.61
C GLN A 618 27.52 -12.87 24.38
N PRO A 619 28.07 -13.05 23.16
CA PRO A 619 27.24 -13.42 22.02
C PRO A 619 26.59 -14.79 22.27
N PRO A 620 25.36 -15.03 21.79
CA PRO A 620 24.74 -16.35 21.87
C PRO A 620 25.59 -17.40 21.13
N VAL A 621 25.39 -18.68 21.43
CA VAL A 621 26.04 -19.80 20.72
C VAL A 621 25.02 -20.41 19.77
N ALA A 622 25.18 -20.14 18.47
CA ALA A 622 24.32 -20.70 17.44
C ALA A 622 24.57 -22.21 17.28
N ASP A 623 23.53 -23.04 17.45
CA ASP A 623 23.58 -24.47 17.13
C ASP A 623 22.21 -25.02 16.69
N PHE A 624 22.23 -26.08 15.88
CA PHE A 624 21.04 -26.88 15.58
C PHE A 624 21.37 -28.35 15.31
N ALA A 625 20.52 -29.25 15.77
CA ALA A 625 20.53 -30.66 15.43
C ALA A 625 19.69 -30.96 14.17
N MET A 626 20.00 -32.06 13.51
CA MET A 626 19.25 -32.66 12.41
C MET A 626 18.97 -34.13 12.76
N ASP A 627 17.83 -34.69 12.34
CA ASP A 627 17.45 -36.06 12.72
C ASP A 627 18.35 -37.15 12.10
N LYS A 628 19.03 -36.87 10.98
CA LYS A 628 19.94 -37.80 10.29
C LYS A 628 21.19 -37.08 9.76
N PRO A 629 22.32 -37.79 9.59
CA PRO A 629 23.52 -37.22 8.96
C PRO A 629 23.43 -37.16 7.42
N GLN A 630 22.54 -37.95 6.81
CA GLN A 630 22.32 -38.02 5.36
C GLN A 630 20.85 -38.30 5.06
N TYR A 631 20.36 -37.83 3.91
CA TYR A 631 18.97 -37.95 3.48
C TYR A 631 18.86 -38.43 2.03
N ARG A 632 17.72 -38.98 1.64
CA ARG A 632 17.37 -39.33 0.26
C ARG A 632 16.68 -38.17 -0.45
N ILE A 633 16.67 -38.19 -1.79
CA ILE A 633 15.84 -37.30 -2.60
C ILE A 633 14.36 -37.52 -2.23
N GLY A 634 13.68 -36.44 -1.85
CA GLY A 634 12.31 -36.49 -1.36
C GLY A 634 12.15 -36.97 0.09
N GLU A 635 13.20 -37.06 0.88
CA GLU A 635 13.09 -37.35 2.32
C GLU A 635 12.98 -36.05 3.12
N SER A 636 12.08 -36.04 4.12
CA SER A 636 11.88 -34.88 4.99
C SER A 636 13.06 -34.66 5.94
N VAL A 637 13.40 -33.41 6.21
CA VAL A 637 14.46 -33.01 7.14
C VAL A 637 13.86 -32.33 8.36
N THR A 638 14.21 -32.81 9.56
CA THR A 638 13.80 -32.18 10.83
C THR A 638 14.96 -31.35 11.38
N TYR A 639 14.71 -30.05 11.58
CA TYR A 639 15.66 -29.11 12.18
C TYR A 639 15.26 -28.81 13.63
N THR A 640 16.15 -29.06 14.58
CA THR A 640 15.94 -28.72 15.99
C THR A 640 16.95 -27.67 16.41
N ASN A 641 16.50 -26.44 16.68
CA ASN A 641 17.38 -25.39 17.21
C ASN A 641 17.90 -25.80 18.61
N THR A 642 19.21 -25.84 18.77
CA THR A 642 19.93 -26.20 20.01
C THR A 642 20.81 -25.06 20.51
N SER A 643 20.62 -23.85 19.99
CA SER A 643 21.37 -22.65 20.36
C SER A 643 21.18 -22.32 21.84
N THR A 644 22.25 -21.83 22.46
CA THR A 644 22.27 -21.43 23.87
C THR A 644 22.73 -19.98 24.03
N ASP A 645 22.46 -19.39 25.19
CA ASP A 645 22.81 -18.01 25.51
C ASP A 645 23.00 -17.87 27.03
N ASP A 646 23.87 -16.95 27.49
CA ASP A 646 24.27 -16.87 28.91
C ASP A 646 23.13 -16.48 29.87
N LYS A 647 22.09 -15.83 29.34
CA LYS A 647 20.86 -15.45 30.05
C LYS A 647 19.59 -15.97 29.37
N ASN A 648 19.75 -16.90 28.41
CA ASN A 648 18.68 -17.51 27.62
C ASN A 648 17.81 -16.45 26.88
N ALA A 649 18.45 -15.37 26.42
CA ALA A 649 17.84 -14.13 25.94
C ALA A 649 17.73 -14.03 24.41
N ILE A 650 17.82 -15.15 23.67
CA ILE A 650 17.66 -15.21 22.21
C ILE A 650 16.24 -14.72 21.84
N VAL A 651 16.15 -13.54 21.22
CA VAL A 651 14.87 -12.94 20.77
C VAL A 651 14.48 -13.38 19.37
N ARG A 652 15.46 -13.79 18.56
CA ARG A 652 15.25 -14.15 17.15
C ARG A 652 16.18 -15.27 16.73
N SER A 653 15.63 -16.17 15.92
CA SER A 653 16.35 -17.21 15.20
C SER A 653 15.93 -17.14 13.73
N THR A 654 16.88 -17.19 12.81
CA THR A 654 16.63 -17.08 11.37
C THR A 654 17.46 -18.13 10.64
N PHE A 655 16.79 -19.17 10.14
CA PHE A 655 17.41 -20.15 9.27
C PHE A 655 17.45 -19.65 7.81
N THR A 656 18.43 -20.12 7.06
CA THR A 656 18.57 -19.99 5.60
C THR A 656 18.96 -21.35 5.02
N GLY A 657 18.33 -21.75 3.91
CA GLY A 657 18.59 -23.04 3.25
C GLY A 657 17.94 -24.26 3.93
N ASN A 658 17.17 -24.05 5.00
CA ASN A 658 16.49 -25.11 5.76
C ASN A 658 15.23 -25.65 5.07
N ASP A 659 15.30 -25.94 3.77
CA ASP A 659 14.19 -26.56 3.06
C ASP A 659 13.77 -27.87 3.78
N PRO A 660 12.47 -28.12 3.96
CA PRO A 660 11.98 -29.29 4.71
C PRO A 660 12.13 -30.60 3.93
N VAL A 661 12.55 -30.53 2.66
CA VAL A 661 12.81 -31.66 1.75
C VAL A 661 13.68 -31.18 0.59
N PHE A 662 14.59 -32.03 0.10
CA PHE A 662 15.42 -31.74 -1.08
C PHE A 662 15.10 -32.69 -2.24
N PHE A 663 15.03 -32.13 -3.46
CA PHE A 663 14.74 -32.89 -4.69
C PHE A 663 15.92 -33.00 -5.66
N GLU A 664 17.11 -32.59 -5.21
CA GLU A 664 18.36 -32.66 -5.96
C GLU A 664 19.45 -33.21 -5.04
N PRO A 665 20.31 -34.12 -5.51
CA PRO A 665 21.39 -34.67 -4.70
C PRO A 665 22.50 -33.64 -4.45
N GLY A 666 23.50 -34.07 -3.68
CA GLY A 666 24.69 -33.31 -3.33
C GLY A 666 24.57 -32.60 -1.98
N GLU A 667 25.59 -31.80 -1.67
CA GLU A 667 25.65 -31.02 -0.44
C GLU A 667 24.75 -29.79 -0.49
N LYS A 668 24.02 -29.53 0.60
CA LYS A 668 23.17 -28.35 0.79
C LYS A 668 23.60 -27.67 2.09
N LEU A 669 23.84 -26.36 2.05
CA LEU A 669 24.25 -25.59 3.23
C LEU A 669 23.02 -25.04 3.95
N VAL A 670 22.92 -25.31 5.25
CA VAL A 670 21.89 -24.75 6.13
C VAL A 670 22.56 -23.88 7.18
N THR A 671 22.21 -22.61 7.18
CA THR A 671 22.75 -21.59 8.09
C THR A 671 21.68 -21.16 9.08
N LEU A 672 22.02 -21.17 10.37
CA LEU A 672 21.21 -20.57 11.43
C LEU A 672 21.95 -19.34 11.97
N VAL A 673 21.25 -18.20 11.95
CA VAL A 673 21.63 -16.99 12.68
C VAL A 673 20.73 -16.86 13.90
N VAL A 674 21.30 -16.66 15.08
CA VAL A 674 20.57 -16.28 16.30
C VAL A 674 21.01 -14.90 16.79
N GLU A 675 20.10 -14.21 17.46
CA GLU A 675 20.21 -12.81 17.90
C GLU A 675 19.68 -12.69 19.33
N ASP A 676 20.46 -12.08 20.22
CA ASP A 676 20.09 -11.79 21.61
C ASP A 676 19.30 -10.47 21.74
N LYS A 677 18.87 -10.13 22.97
CA LYS A 677 18.20 -8.85 23.27
C LYS A 677 19.06 -7.60 23.00
N GLN A 678 20.37 -7.76 22.94
CA GLN A 678 21.37 -6.70 22.81
C GLN A 678 21.78 -6.48 21.34
N GLY A 679 21.33 -7.34 20.42
CA GLY A 679 21.68 -7.31 19.00
C GLY A 679 23.01 -7.98 18.67
N LEU A 680 23.64 -8.68 19.61
CA LEU A 680 24.76 -9.57 19.28
C LEU A 680 24.20 -10.77 18.53
N THR A 681 24.93 -11.19 17.49
CA THR A 681 24.52 -12.29 16.64
C THR A 681 25.59 -13.36 16.56
N SER A 682 25.12 -14.58 16.32
CA SER A 682 25.95 -15.77 16.18
C SER A 682 25.44 -16.60 15.03
N THR A 683 26.34 -17.22 14.28
CA THR A 683 26.03 -17.90 13.03
C THR A 683 26.71 -19.26 12.96
N VAL A 684 25.92 -20.30 12.72
CA VAL A 684 26.40 -21.66 12.44
C VAL A 684 25.91 -22.09 11.07
N THR A 685 26.76 -22.77 10.31
CA THR A 685 26.38 -23.42 9.04
C THR A 685 26.72 -24.90 9.13
N LYS A 686 25.77 -25.77 8.83
CA LYS A 686 25.96 -27.22 8.72
C LYS A 686 25.58 -27.70 7.33
N THR A 687 26.28 -28.74 6.86
CA THR A 687 26.06 -29.33 5.54
C THR A 687 25.13 -30.53 5.66
N ILE A 688 24.07 -30.54 4.85
CA ILE A 688 23.22 -31.72 4.59
C ILE A 688 23.79 -32.46 3.39
N THR A 689 23.97 -33.76 3.51
CA THR A 689 24.27 -34.65 2.37
C THR A 689 22.97 -35.25 1.83
N VAL A 690 22.56 -34.87 0.62
CA VAL A 690 21.44 -35.48 -0.10
C VAL A 690 22.00 -36.54 -1.06
N THR A 691 21.66 -37.80 -0.83
CA THR A 691 22.12 -38.94 -1.62
C THR A 691 21.39 -39.05 -2.96
N ASN A 692 21.96 -39.78 -3.92
CA ASN A 692 21.31 -40.03 -5.23
C ASN A 692 20.10 -40.98 -5.16
N ASN A 693 19.84 -41.59 -3.99
CA ASN A 693 18.71 -42.50 -3.81
C ASN A 693 17.43 -41.68 -3.66
N VAL A 694 16.37 -42.06 -4.39
CA VAL A 694 15.06 -41.42 -4.33
C VAL A 694 14.15 -42.17 -3.37
N LEU A 695 13.68 -41.48 -2.33
CA LEU A 695 12.58 -41.95 -1.49
C LEU A 695 11.24 -41.59 -2.13
N TYR A 696 11.06 -40.31 -2.45
CA TYR A 696 9.87 -39.80 -3.16
C TYR A 696 10.28 -38.83 -4.27
N THR A 697 9.59 -38.90 -5.41
CA THR A 697 9.63 -37.82 -6.39
C THR A 697 8.91 -36.58 -5.86
N LYS A 698 9.15 -35.40 -6.46
CA LYS A 698 8.52 -34.14 -6.06
C LYS A 698 6.98 -34.16 -6.12
N ASP A 699 6.43 -34.92 -7.06
CA ASP A 699 4.99 -35.13 -7.24
C ASP A 699 4.41 -36.08 -6.15
N GLU A 700 5.10 -37.19 -5.86
CA GLU A 700 4.73 -38.10 -4.77
C GLU A 700 4.79 -37.42 -3.40
N TYR A 701 5.90 -36.72 -3.11
CA TYR A 701 6.08 -36.01 -1.85
C TYR A 701 4.98 -34.98 -1.61
N ALA A 702 4.62 -34.21 -2.64
CA ALA A 702 3.57 -33.22 -2.52
C ALA A 702 2.19 -33.86 -2.30
N ARG A 703 1.87 -34.96 -3.01
CA ARG A 703 0.63 -35.73 -2.74
C ARG A 703 0.56 -36.26 -1.31
N LEU A 704 1.67 -36.69 -0.72
CA LEU A 704 1.73 -37.20 0.65
C LEU A 704 1.71 -36.10 1.73
N PHE A 705 2.61 -35.11 1.62
CA PHE A 705 3.01 -34.26 2.75
C PHE A 705 2.56 -32.80 2.66
N THR A 706 2.01 -32.32 1.55
CA THR A 706 1.40 -30.97 1.51
C THR A 706 0.22 -30.91 2.50
N PRO A 707 0.18 -29.97 3.46
CA PRO A 707 -0.90 -29.88 4.44
C PRO A 707 -2.28 -29.66 3.82
N THR A 708 -3.34 -30.03 4.55
CA THR A 708 -4.72 -29.74 4.14
C THR A 708 -4.94 -28.23 4.03
N GLY A 709 -5.55 -27.79 2.93
CA GLY A 709 -5.70 -26.38 2.56
C GLY A 709 -4.50 -25.77 1.82
N ASP A 710 -3.31 -26.38 1.86
CA ASP A 710 -2.15 -25.87 1.14
C ASP A 710 -2.12 -26.29 -0.35
N ILE A 711 -1.38 -25.51 -1.13
CA ILE A 711 -1.19 -25.72 -2.57
C ILE A 711 -0.02 -26.69 -2.81
N TYR A 712 -0.22 -27.63 -3.73
CA TYR A 712 0.85 -28.28 -4.47
C TYR A 712 0.79 -27.96 -5.97
N ALA A 713 1.93 -28.12 -6.66
CA ALA A 713 1.99 -28.05 -8.11
C ALA A 713 1.48 -29.36 -8.72
N ILE A 714 0.57 -29.27 -9.70
CA ILE A 714 -0.03 -30.42 -10.37
C ILE A 714 0.06 -30.28 -11.90
N ASP A 715 0.12 -31.40 -12.60
CA ASP A 715 0.06 -31.39 -14.06
C ASP A 715 -1.36 -31.08 -14.57
N ALA A 716 -1.53 -29.83 -15.03
CA ALA A 716 -2.79 -29.31 -15.56
C ALA A 716 -3.36 -30.08 -16.77
N GLN A 717 -2.54 -30.88 -17.49
CA GLN A 717 -2.99 -31.78 -18.56
C GLN A 717 -3.34 -33.17 -18.02
N SER A 718 -2.63 -33.68 -17.01
CA SER A 718 -3.01 -34.94 -16.35
C SER A 718 -4.41 -34.83 -15.72
N VAL A 719 -4.74 -33.70 -15.10
CA VAL A 719 -6.13 -33.42 -14.66
C VAL A 719 -7.11 -33.39 -15.85
N LEU A 720 -6.68 -32.89 -17.01
CA LEU A 720 -7.35 -33.02 -18.32
C LEU A 720 -7.69 -34.48 -18.71
N ASN A 721 -6.82 -35.42 -18.34
CA ASN A 721 -6.86 -36.81 -18.80
C ASN A 721 -7.56 -37.77 -17.82
N TYR A 722 -7.71 -37.40 -16.54
CA TYR A 722 -8.49 -38.19 -15.57
C TYR A 722 -9.95 -38.31 -16.03
N PRO A 723 -10.56 -39.52 -16.04
CA PRO A 723 -11.97 -39.71 -16.32
C PRO A 723 -12.86 -38.77 -15.49
N SER A 724 -13.76 -38.07 -16.17
CA SER A 724 -14.73 -37.20 -15.52
C SER A 724 -15.93 -38.02 -15.09
N TYR A 725 -16.04 -38.28 -13.79
CA TYR A 725 -17.24 -38.87 -13.21
C TYR A 725 -18.45 -37.96 -13.51
N LYS A 726 -19.61 -38.58 -13.77
CA LYS A 726 -20.87 -37.90 -14.06
C LYS A 726 -21.88 -38.27 -12.98
N TYR A 727 -22.36 -37.25 -12.29
CA TYR A 727 -23.26 -37.35 -11.15
C TYR A 727 -24.66 -36.83 -11.52
N ARG A 728 -25.61 -37.01 -10.59
CA ARG A 728 -26.93 -36.36 -10.61
C ARG A 728 -26.93 -35.23 -9.59
N ILE A 729 -27.69 -34.17 -9.87
CA ILE A 729 -28.03 -33.12 -8.90
C ILE A 729 -29.48 -33.34 -8.50
N ASP A 730 -29.73 -33.46 -7.21
CA ASP A 730 -31.06 -33.39 -6.60
C ASP A 730 -31.18 -32.05 -5.87
N SER A 731 -31.99 -31.14 -6.41
CA SER A 731 -32.11 -29.78 -5.88
C SER A 731 -33.27 -29.64 -4.91
N ASP A 732 -33.02 -29.05 -3.74
CA ASP A 732 -34.06 -28.69 -2.79
C ASP A 732 -34.85 -27.46 -3.26
N ASN A 733 -36.11 -27.34 -2.83
CA ASN A 733 -36.91 -26.13 -3.02
C ASN A 733 -36.46 -25.01 -2.04
N ALA A 734 -35.27 -24.48 -2.28
CA ALA A 734 -34.67 -23.36 -1.56
C ALA A 734 -34.42 -22.18 -2.52
N GLN A 735 -34.78 -20.97 -2.08
CA GLN A 735 -34.53 -19.74 -2.80
C GLN A 735 -33.20 -19.11 -2.38
N MET A 736 -32.59 -18.33 -3.27
CA MET A 736 -31.42 -17.51 -2.95
C MET A 736 -31.53 -16.12 -3.56
N VAL A 737 -31.46 -15.09 -2.73
CA VAL A 737 -31.27 -13.70 -3.13
C VAL A 737 -29.78 -13.43 -3.30
N ARG A 738 -29.40 -12.85 -4.44
CA ARG A 738 -28.07 -12.27 -4.67
C ARG A 738 -28.16 -10.75 -4.75
N SER A 739 -27.47 -10.08 -3.83
CA SER A 739 -27.28 -8.63 -3.76
C SER A 739 -25.82 -8.32 -4.11
N ASN A 740 -25.58 -7.99 -5.38
CA ASN A 740 -24.26 -7.74 -5.99
C ASN A 740 -24.40 -6.78 -7.20
N SER A 741 -25.49 -6.02 -7.36
CA SER A 741 -25.62 -5.06 -8.47
C SER A 741 -26.51 -3.86 -8.04
N PRO A 742 -25.92 -2.69 -7.75
CA PRO A 742 -24.51 -2.35 -8.00
C PRO A 742 -23.56 -2.99 -6.96
N GLU A 743 -22.53 -3.71 -7.43
CA GLU A 743 -21.43 -4.16 -6.57
C GLU A 743 -20.69 -2.96 -5.98
N MET A 744 -20.63 -1.87 -6.75
CA MET A 744 -20.01 -0.60 -6.38
C MET A 744 -21.06 0.38 -5.85
N LEU A 745 -21.16 0.49 -4.52
CA LEU A 745 -22.17 1.29 -3.83
C LEU A 745 -21.84 2.79 -3.91
N ILE A 746 -22.44 3.48 -4.89
CA ILE A 746 -22.20 4.91 -5.18
C ILE A 746 -23.23 5.88 -4.58
N GLN A 747 -24.31 5.37 -4.00
CA GLN A 747 -25.40 6.15 -3.38
C GLN A 747 -26.07 5.35 -2.25
N GLU A 748 -26.84 6.04 -1.41
CA GLU A 748 -27.80 5.40 -0.51
C GLU A 748 -29.03 4.91 -1.28
N GLY A 749 -29.74 3.91 -0.76
CA GLY A 749 -30.91 3.34 -1.42
C GLY A 749 -31.21 1.90 -1.01
N ILE A 750 -32.10 1.26 -1.77
CA ILE A 750 -32.43 -0.17 -1.67
C ILE A 750 -31.67 -0.89 -2.77
N GLU A 751 -30.69 -1.72 -2.45
CA GLU A 751 -29.89 -2.44 -3.45
C GLU A 751 -30.74 -3.53 -4.14
N TYR A 752 -31.54 -4.24 -3.34
CA TYR A 752 -32.44 -5.28 -3.81
C TYR A 752 -33.73 -5.35 -2.95
N ARG A 753 -34.84 -5.70 -3.57
CA ARG A 753 -36.15 -5.89 -2.95
C ARG A 753 -36.83 -7.11 -3.58
N ALA A 754 -37.39 -7.99 -2.75
CA ALA A 754 -38.13 -9.16 -3.18
C ALA A 754 -39.18 -9.56 -2.15
N GLN A 755 -40.29 -10.14 -2.58
CA GLN A 755 -41.33 -10.69 -1.72
C GLN A 755 -41.25 -12.23 -1.77
N LEU A 756 -40.95 -12.87 -0.64
CA LEU A 756 -40.45 -14.26 -0.59
C LEU A 756 -41.03 -15.03 0.62
N THR A 757 -40.99 -16.37 0.57
CA THR A 757 -41.53 -17.25 1.62
C THR A 757 -40.75 -18.56 1.72
N GLY A 758 -40.76 -19.23 2.87
CA GLY A 758 -40.04 -20.49 3.05
C GLY A 758 -38.54 -20.28 3.23
N LYS A 759 -37.70 -21.20 2.72
CA LYS A 759 -36.23 -21.17 2.88
C LYS A 759 -35.59 -20.19 1.89
N VAL A 760 -34.94 -19.14 2.40
CA VAL A 760 -34.25 -18.11 1.60
C VAL A 760 -32.82 -17.90 2.11
N ARG A 761 -31.84 -18.08 1.23
CA ARG A 761 -30.46 -17.62 1.45
C ARG A 761 -30.27 -16.22 0.90
N PHE A 762 -29.76 -15.28 1.69
CA PHE A 762 -29.31 -13.99 1.18
C PHE A 762 -27.79 -13.98 1.05
N MET A 763 -27.29 -13.68 -0.15
CA MET A 763 -25.88 -13.44 -0.44
C MET A 763 -25.67 -11.95 -0.74
N PHE A 764 -24.72 -11.33 -0.05
CA PHE A 764 -24.30 -9.95 -0.24
C PHE A 764 -22.84 -9.91 -0.69
N HIS A 765 -22.49 -9.07 -1.65
CA HIS A 765 -21.10 -8.76 -2.00
C HIS A 765 -21.00 -7.36 -2.61
N ASN A 766 -20.43 -6.42 -1.87
CA ASN A 766 -20.43 -5.01 -2.23
C ASN A 766 -19.16 -4.30 -1.76
N ILE A 767 -18.80 -3.22 -2.46
CA ILE A 767 -17.68 -2.32 -2.15
C ILE A 767 -18.23 -0.90 -1.98
N ASN A 768 -17.91 -0.23 -0.87
CA ASN A 768 -18.34 1.15 -0.68
C ASN A 768 -17.54 2.09 -1.61
N LYS A 769 -18.28 2.87 -2.43
CA LYS A 769 -17.76 3.89 -3.36
C LYS A 769 -18.30 5.29 -3.06
N MET A 770 -19.09 5.46 -1.99
CA MET A 770 -19.47 6.76 -1.46
C MET A 770 -18.29 7.42 -0.73
N GLY A 771 -18.37 8.74 -0.56
CA GLY A 771 -17.33 9.54 0.11
C GLY A 771 -17.23 9.33 1.64
N TYR A 772 -18.15 8.57 2.23
CA TYR A 772 -18.36 8.41 3.67
C TYR A 772 -18.67 6.94 4.04
N PRO A 773 -18.52 6.54 5.33
CA PRO A 773 -18.86 5.17 5.77
C PRO A 773 -20.37 4.89 5.70
N VAL A 774 -20.72 3.66 5.32
CA VAL A 774 -22.11 3.20 5.18
C VAL A 774 -22.36 1.91 5.93
N THR A 775 -23.62 1.60 6.21
CA THR A 775 -24.07 0.32 6.77
C THR A 775 -25.05 -0.35 5.81
N ILE A 776 -24.95 -1.67 5.71
CA ILE A 776 -25.90 -2.52 4.98
C ILE A 776 -26.84 -3.11 6.02
N HIS A 777 -28.13 -3.19 5.71
CA HIS A 777 -29.17 -3.74 6.58
C HIS A 777 -30.09 -4.66 5.77
N LEU A 778 -30.51 -5.78 6.36
CA LEU A 778 -31.57 -6.63 5.81
C LEU A 778 -32.86 -6.39 6.60
N LEU A 779 -33.83 -5.73 5.97
CA LEU A 779 -35.12 -5.41 6.57
C LEU A 779 -36.22 -6.34 6.03
N ALA A 780 -37.02 -6.89 6.94
CA ALA A 780 -38.18 -7.73 6.66
C ALA A 780 -39.47 -7.01 7.07
N THR A 781 -40.37 -6.77 6.11
CA THR A 781 -41.68 -6.14 6.33
C THR A 781 -42.79 -7.16 6.09
N ASN A 782 -43.69 -7.33 7.08
CA ASN A 782 -44.89 -8.13 6.91
C ASN A 782 -46.00 -7.26 6.27
N THR A 783 -46.24 -7.48 4.98
CA THR A 783 -47.29 -6.83 4.18
C THR A 783 -48.66 -7.50 4.30
N GLY A 784 -48.75 -8.66 4.97
CA GLY A 784 -49.96 -9.45 5.12
C GLY A 784 -50.79 -9.10 6.36
N SER A 785 -51.97 -9.73 6.46
CA SER A 785 -52.96 -9.50 7.53
C SER A 785 -52.80 -10.40 8.76
N SER A 786 -51.81 -11.30 8.79
CA SER A 786 -51.55 -12.21 9.92
C SER A 786 -50.08 -12.20 10.33
N VAL A 787 -49.79 -12.63 11.57
CA VAL A 787 -48.40 -12.74 12.08
C VAL A 787 -47.61 -13.75 11.26
N VAL A 788 -46.37 -13.40 10.90
CA VAL A 788 -45.39 -14.30 10.27
C VAL A 788 -44.40 -14.77 11.33
N ASN A 789 -44.05 -16.05 11.31
CA ASN A 789 -42.96 -16.62 12.09
C ASN A 789 -41.69 -16.65 11.23
N TYR A 790 -40.64 -16.00 11.70
CA TYR A 790 -39.34 -15.87 11.05
C TYR A 790 -38.26 -16.58 11.88
N ASN A 791 -37.33 -17.26 11.22
CA ASN A 791 -36.19 -17.94 11.83
C ASN A 791 -34.89 -17.56 11.08
N LYS A 792 -33.83 -17.24 11.84
CA LYS A 792 -32.45 -17.07 11.34
C LYS A 792 -31.62 -18.29 11.76
N SER A 793 -30.83 -18.82 10.82
CA SER A 793 -29.98 -19.98 11.04
C SER A 793 -28.50 -19.69 10.69
N ALA A 794 -27.93 -20.40 9.73
CA ALA A 794 -26.52 -20.28 9.35
C ALA A 794 -26.20 -18.87 8.80
N SER A 795 -25.09 -18.26 9.23
CA SER A 795 -24.65 -16.97 8.69
C SER A 795 -23.12 -16.79 8.73
N GLY A 796 -22.60 -15.89 7.89
CA GLY A 796 -21.16 -15.64 7.81
C GLY A 796 -20.81 -14.36 7.06
N ILE A 797 -20.33 -13.35 7.80
CA ILE A 797 -19.89 -12.05 7.28
C ILE A 797 -18.36 -12.06 7.08
N GLY A 798 -17.87 -11.53 5.97
CA GLY A 798 -16.45 -11.32 5.66
C GLY A 798 -16.18 -9.86 5.28
N GLY A 799 -15.11 -9.29 5.82
CA GLY A 799 -14.91 -7.85 5.86
C GLY A 799 -15.61 -7.17 7.06
N PRO A 800 -15.68 -5.82 7.11
CA PRO A 800 -15.07 -4.87 6.18
C PRO A 800 -13.56 -5.08 5.94
N THR A 801 -13.12 -5.01 4.68
CA THR A 801 -11.71 -5.19 4.29
C THR A 801 -11.41 -4.60 2.91
N PRO A 802 -10.21 -4.07 2.61
CA PRO A 802 -9.86 -3.55 1.27
C PRO A 802 -9.67 -4.62 0.18
N SER A 803 -9.78 -5.93 0.47
CA SER A 803 -9.76 -7.01 -0.54
C SER A 803 -11.14 -7.69 -0.67
N PRO A 804 -11.85 -7.50 -1.80
CA PRO A 804 -13.11 -8.19 -2.07
C PRO A 804 -12.97 -9.72 -2.05
N GLU A 805 -11.83 -10.25 -2.49
CA GLU A 805 -11.57 -11.69 -2.55
C GLU A 805 -11.35 -12.28 -1.15
N LEU A 806 -10.76 -11.51 -0.23
CA LEU A 806 -10.65 -11.87 1.18
C LEU A 806 -12.02 -11.77 1.89
N ALA A 807 -12.83 -10.76 1.54
CA ALA A 807 -14.21 -10.66 2.04
C ALA A 807 -15.02 -11.91 1.65
N GLY A 808 -15.00 -12.31 0.36
CA GLY A 808 -15.67 -13.51 -0.13
C GLY A 808 -15.12 -14.81 0.46
N LYS A 809 -13.80 -14.91 0.65
CA LYS A 809 -13.15 -16.05 1.33
C LYS A 809 -13.65 -16.21 2.77
N LEU A 810 -13.65 -15.11 3.54
CA LEU A 810 -14.01 -15.13 4.96
C LEU A 810 -15.51 -15.29 5.19
N SER A 811 -16.38 -14.68 4.38
CA SER A 811 -17.84 -14.89 4.49
C SER A 811 -18.20 -16.35 4.27
N THR A 812 -17.66 -16.95 3.20
CA THR A 812 -17.87 -18.37 2.85
C THR A 812 -17.38 -19.29 3.96
N ALA A 813 -16.17 -19.05 4.47
CA ALA A 813 -15.59 -19.84 5.56
C ALA A 813 -16.42 -19.79 6.85
N ARG A 814 -16.85 -18.59 7.26
CA ARG A 814 -17.67 -18.38 8.46
C ARG A 814 -19.07 -18.95 8.30
N TYR A 815 -19.68 -18.79 7.11
CA TYR A 815 -20.98 -19.36 6.79
C TYR A 815 -20.98 -20.88 6.81
N LEU A 816 -20.01 -21.54 6.16
CA LEU A 816 -19.89 -23.00 6.18
C LEU A 816 -19.62 -23.53 7.60
N THR A 817 -18.87 -22.79 8.42
CA THR A 817 -18.66 -23.13 9.84
C THR A 817 -19.96 -23.02 10.64
N SER A 818 -20.72 -21.93 10.46
CA SER A 818 -22.02 -21.72 11.09
C SER A 818 -23.05 -22.78 10.67
N LEU A 819 -23.13 -23.08 9.37
CA LEU A 819 -23.98 -24.15 8.83
C LEU A 819 -23.64 -25.51 9.44
N ALA A 820 -22.34 -25.83 9.54
CA ALA A 820 -21.90 -27.09 10.12
C ALA A 820 -22.13 -27.19 11.63
N SER A 821 -22.09 -26.07 12.37
CA SER A 821 -22.40 -26.06 13.80
C SER A 821 -23.89 -26.27 14.12
N SER A 822 -24.78 -26.24 13.11
CA SER A 822 -26.23 -26.44 13.27
C SER A 822 -26.83 -25.58 14.41
N PRO A 823 -26.73 -24.24 14.33
CA PRO A 823 -27.15 -23.33 15.40
C PRO A 823 -28.63 -23.53 15.74
N ALA A 824 -28.96 -23.34 17.02
CA ALA A 824 -30.34 -23.33 17.49
C ALA A 824 -31.15 -22.25 16.76
N GLU A 825 -32.41 -22.56 16.45
CA GLU A 825 -33.28 -21.71 15.65
C GLU A 825 -33.65 -20.40 16.37
N GLU A 826 -33.22 -19.26 15.83
CA GLU A 826 -33.55 -17.93 16.34
C GLU A 826 -34.96 -17.50 15.87
N TRP A 827 -35.99 -18.16 16.41
CA TRP A 827 -37.40 -17.85 16.12
C TRP A 827 -37.83 -16.48 16.65
N SER A 828 -38.51 -15.71 15.80
CA SER A 828 -39.13 -14.43 16.14
C SER A 828 -40.41 -14.20 15.32
N ILE A 829 -41.30 -13.36 15.84
CA ILE A 829 -42.56 -12.99 15.16
C ILE A 829 -42.45 -11.63 14.47
N ILE A 830 -43.10 -11.46 13.33
CA ILE A 830 -43.29 -10.18 12.65
C ILE A 830 -44.80 -9.95 12.44
N ARG A 831 -45.35 -8.95 13.12
CA ARG A 831 -46.79 -8.61 13.11
C ARG A 831 -47.21 -7.91 11.79
N PRO A 832 -48.50 -7.91 11.42
CA PRO A 832 -49.01 -7.14 10.29
C PRO A 832 -48.53 -5.68 10.30
N GLY A 833 -47.93 -5.23 9.19
CA GLY A 833 -47.35 -3.89 9.05
C GLY A 833 -46.03 -3.64 9.79
N GLU A 834 -45.55 -4.58 10.61
CA GLU A 834 -44.28 -4.47 11.32
C GLU A 834 -43.09 -4.66 10.34
N THR A 835 -42.04 -3.85 10.52
CA THR A 835 -40.75 -4.02 9.83
C THR A 835 -39.67 -4.26 10.86
N LYS A 836 -38.78 -5.24 10.62
CA LYS A 836 -37.64 -5.55 11.50
C LYS A 836 -36.34 -5.68 10.73
N GLU A 837 -35.24 -5.29 11.35
CA GLU A 837 -33.91 -5.68 10.90
C GLU A 837 -33.64 -7.12 11.38
N ILE A 838 -33.34 -8.01 10.43
CA ILE A 838 -33.21 -9.46 10.68
C ILE A 838 -31.77 -9.99 10.57
N LEU A 839 -30.82 -9.10 10.26
CA LEU A 839 -29.38 -9.36 10.37
C LEU A 839 -28.65 -8.13 10.96
N PRO A 840 -28.87 -7.78 12.24
CA PRO A 840 -28.16 -6.66 12.88
C PRO A 840 -26.65 -6.89 13.01
N ASP A 841 -26.15 -8.10 12.75
CA ASP A 841 -24.72 -8.40 12.75
C ASP A 841 -23.96 -7.77 11.57
N ILE A 842 -24.62 -7.53 10.42
CA ILE A 842 -23.98 -6.97 9.22
C ILE A 842 -23.80 -5.44 9.29
N SER A 843 -24.59 -4.77 10.13
CA SER A 843 -24.55 -3.33 10.37
C SER A 843 -23.64 -2.91 11.54
N LYS A 844 -23.17 -3.86 12.37
CA LYS A 844 -22.24 -3.61 13.52
C LYS A 844 -20.93 -2.92 13.17
N ALA A 845 -20.44 -3.08 11.93
CA ALA A 845 -19.22 -2.44 11.45
C ALA A 845 -19.52 -1.67 10.17
N SER A 846 -19.32 -0.35 10.18
CA SER A 846 -19.52 0.48 9.00
C SER A 846 -18.44 0.24 7.94
N LEU A 847 -18.87 0.12 6.70
CA LEU A 847 -18.04 -0.11 5.53
C LEU A 847 -17.45 1.22 5.08
N LYS A 848 -16.14 1.43 5.23
CA LYS A 848 -15.48 2.70 4.87
C LYS A 848 -15.29 2.80 3.34
N PRO A 849 -15.12 4.01 2.78
CA PRO A 849 -14.83 4.18 1.36
C PRO A 849 -13.66 3.31 0.89
N GLY A 850 -13.87 2.50 -0.14
CA GLY A 850 -12.89 1.55 -0.66
C GLY A 850 -12.90 0.16 -0.02
N GLU A 851 -13.50 -0.03 1.15
CA GLU A 851 -13.65 -1.35 1.77
C GLU A 851 -14.79 -2.17 1.13
N ALA A 852 -14.60 -3.48 1.13
CA ALA A 852 -15.55 -4.50 0.67
C ALA A 852 -16.14 -5.30 1.84
N LEU A 853 -17.40 -5.68 1.71
CA LEU A 853 -18.09 -6.62 2.59
C LEU A 853 -18.70 -7.74 1.76
N SER A 854 -18.71 -8.94 2.31
CA SER A 854 -19.45 -10.09 1.79
C SER A 854 -20.21 -10.74 2.93
N SER A 855 -21.39 -11.30 2.68
CA SER A 855 -22.13 -12.01 3.72
C SER A 855 -23.05 -13.08 3.14
N TYR A 856 -23.30 -14.12 3.94
CA TYR A 856 -24.38 -15.08 3.73
C TYR A 856 -25.25 -15.17 4.98
N ILE A 857 -26.55 -15.38 4.81
CA ILE A 857 -27.51 -15.75 5.86
C ILE A 857 -28.56 -16.70 5.26
N ASP A 858 -28.82 -17.81 5.95
CA ASP A 858 -29.95 -18.71 5.70
C ASP A 858 -31.10 -18.33 6.65
N ALA A 859 -32.24 -17.97 6.08
CA ALA A 859 -33.45 -17.59 6.77
C ALA A 859 -34.65 -18.46 6.37
N TYR A 860 -35.66 -18.48 7.23
CA TYR A 860 -36.95 -19.12 6.96
C TYR A 860 -38.12 -18.22 7.39
N SER A 861 -39.19 -18.20 6.61
CA SER A 861 -40.49 -17.66 7.03
C SER A 861 -41.63 -18.64 6.73
N ASP A 862 -42.59 -18.76 7.66
CA ASP A 862 -43.78 -19.62 7.48
C ASP A 862 -44.78 -19.07 6.44
N LYS A 863 -44.64 -17.79 6.09
CA LYS A 863 -45.48 -17.01 5.19
C LYS A 863 -44.64 -15.97 4.46
N GLU A 864 -45.27 -15.33 3.49
CA GLU A 864 -44.66 -14.32 2.63
C GLU A 864 -44.28 -13.02 3.36
N ILE A 865 -43.07 -12.53 3.09
CA ILE A 865 -42.51 -11.27 3.62
C ILE A 865 -41.86 -10.46 2.50
N LEU A 866 -41.97 -9.14 2.58
CA LEU A 866 -41.22 -8.21 1.74
C LEU A 866 -39.84 -7.94 2.35
N TYR A 867 -38.79 -8.45 1.71
CA TYR A 867 -37.41 -8.20 2.08
C TYR A 867 -36.84 -6.99 1.31
N ASN A 868 -36.09 -6.14 2.02
CA ASN A 868 -35.36 -5.00 1.47
C ASN A 868 -33.90 -5.06 1.93
N VAL A 869 -32.96 -5.08 0.98
CA VAL A 869 -31.53 -4.85 1.24
C VAL A 869 -31.27 -3.36 1.18
N VAL A 870 -31.00 -2.74 2.32
CA VAL A 870 -30.91 -1.29 2.49
C VAL A 870 -29.46 -0.88 2.72
N VAL A 871 -29.01 0.17 2.05
CA VAL A 871 -27.69 0.78 2.22
C VAL A 871 -27.85 2.26 2.53
N ILE A 872 -27.33 2.69 3.68
CA ILE A 872 -27.45 4.07 4.20
C ILE A 872 -26.15 4.55 4.84
N ALA A 873 -26.00 5.86 5.01
CA ALA A 873 -24.91 6.45 5.75
C ALA A 873 -24.89 5.93 7.20
N ALA A 874 -23.71 5.57 7.70
CA ALA A 874 -23.55 4.99 9.02
C ALA A 874 -24.07 5.95 10.13
N GLY A 875 -24.92 5.43 11.02
CA GLY A 875 -25.57 6.21 12.08
C GLY A 875 -26.95 6.78 11.71
N LYS A 876 -27.49 6.48 10.52
CA LYS A 876 -28.92 6.68 10.21
C LYS A 876 -29.77 5.50 10.68
N GLU A 877 -31.01 5.78 11.05
CA GLU A 877 -32.01 4.75 11.38
C GLU A 877 -32.56 4.08 10.10
N PRO A 878 -32.40 2.76 9.92
CA PRO A 878 -32.73 2.09 8.65
C PRO A 878 -34.23 1.99 8.40
N ILE A 879 -35.02 1.67 9.42
CA ILE A 879 -36.48 1.52 9.30
C ILE A 879 -37.14 2.89 9.03
N ALA A 880 -36.67 3.95 9.70
CA ALA A 880 -37.16 5.31 9.46
C ALA A 880 -36.72 5.88 8.09
N SER A 881 -35.57 5.43 7.56
CA SER A 881 -35.10 5.83 6.22
C SER A 881 -35.89 5.17 5.10
N LEU A 882 -36.27 3.89 5.25
CA LEU A 882 -36.83 3.01 4.21
C LEU A 882 -37.92 3.66 3.31
N PRO A 883 -38.92 4.41 3.81
CA PRO A 883 -39.96 5.00 2.94
C PRO A 883 -39.44 6.03 1.93
N ASN A 884 -38.26 6.61 2.16
CA ASN A 884 -37.65 7.65 1.34
C ASN A 884 -36.57 7.11 0.38
N LEU A 885 -36.29 5.79 0.40
CA LEU A 885 -35.23 5.18 -0.40
C LEU A 885 -35.77 4.63 -1.72
N SER A 886 -35.13 5.01 -2.82
CA SER A 886 -35.35 4.40 -4.14
C SER A 886 -34.53 3.12 -4.30
N VAL A 887 -34.95 2.26 -5.24
CA VAL A 887 -34.15 1.11 -5.66
C VAL A 887 -32.95 1.59 -6.47
N MET A 888 -31.77 1.03 -6.21
CA MET A 888 -30.54 1.37 -6.90
C MET A 888 -30.53 0.92 -8.38
N PRO A 889 -29.97 1.72 -9.30
CA PRO A 889 -29.73 1.28 -10.67
C PRO A 889 -28.66 0.18 -10.71
N ARG A 890 -28.76 -0.71 -11.71
CA ARG A 890 -27.79 -1.78 -11.95
C ARG A 890 -26.49 -1.23 -12.53
N ASP A 891 -25.38 -1.91 -12.26
CA ASP A 891 -24.07 -1.62 -12.87
C ASP A 891 -23.89 -2.24 -14.27
N GLY A 892 -24.83 -3.08 -14.72
CA GLY A 892 -24.82 -3.72 -16.04
C GLY A 892 -23.77 -4.82 -16.23
N VAL A 893 -22.97 -5.12 -15.20
CA VAL A 893 -21.88 -6.11 -15.25
C VAL A 893 -22.19 -7.29 -14.32
N HIS A 894 -22.73 -7.01 -13.14
CA HIS A 894 -22.95 -7.98 -12.09
C HIS A 894 -24.41 -8.45 -11.99
N VAL A 895 -24.60 -9.56 -11.28
CA VAL A 895 -25.89 -10.24 -11.15
C VAL A 895 -26.55 -9.84 -9.84
N ARG A 896 -27.81 -9.40 -9.90
CA ARG A 896 -28.73 -9.37 -8.76
C ARG A 896 -29.97 -10.17 -9.10
N GLY A 897 -30.66 -10.72 -8.11
CA GLY A 897 -31.91 -11.44 -8.36
C GLY A 897 -32.24 -12.51 -7.31
N THR A 898 -33.44 -13.06 -7.43
CA THR A 898 -33.92 -14.23 -6.72
C THR A 898 -33.76 -15.45 -7.62
N PHE A 899 -33.02 -16.44 -7.15
CA PHE A 899 -32.74 -17.70 -7.85
C PHE A 899 -33.41 -18.86 -7.11
N TYR A 900 -33.88 -19.86 -7.85
CA TYR A 900 -34.58 -21.02 -7.30
C TYR A 900 -33.68 -22.26 -7.36
N TYR A 901 -33.97 -23.29 -6.57
CA TYR A 901 -33.20 -24.55 -6.56
C TYR A 901 -31.72 -24.34 -6.18
N ALA A 902 -31.48 -23.47 -5.19
CA ALA A 902 -30.17 -22.98 -4.79
C ALA A 902 -29.41 -23.88 -3.78
N ASP A 903 -30.07 -24.90 -3.22
CA ASP A 903 -29.43 -25.99 -2.49
C ASP A 903 -29.42 -27.24 -3.38
N ARG A 904 -28.25 -27.87 -3.50
CA ARG A 904 -27.99 -28.98 -4.43
C ARG A 904 -27.32 -30.13 -3.70
N SER A 905 -28.05 -31.23 -3.55
CA SER A 905 -27.54 -32.48 -3.02
C SER A 905 -27.03 -33.37 -4.16
N ILE A 906 -25.88 -34.00 -3.93
CA ILE A 906 -25.20 -34.87 -4.89
C ILE A 906 -24.68 -36.09 -4.12
N ASN A 907 -25.30 -37.24 -4.34
CA ASN A 907 -24.88 -38.50 -3.73
C ASN A 907 -24.17 -39.35 -4.78
N ILE A 908 -23.03 -39.95 -4.42
CA ILE A 908 -22.24 -40.84 -5.26
C ILE A 908 -22.00 -42.14 -4.48
N GLU A 909 -22.75 -43.17 -4.87
CA GLU A 909 -22.69 -44.51 -4.29
C GLU A 909 -21.58 -45.39 -4.92
N ASP A 910 -21.07 -45.02 -6.10
CA ASP A 910 -19.95 -45.72 -6.75
C ASP A 910 -18.65 -45.52 -5.96
N GLN A 911 -17.83 -46.57 -5.88
CA GLN A 911 -16.50 -46.49 -5.27
C GLN A 911 -15.57 -45.61 -6.11
N LEU A 912 -14.99 -44.58 -5.49
CA LEU A 912 -14.06 -43.64 -6.13
C LEU A 912 -12.64 -43.72 -5.55
N GLY A 913 -11.67 -43.22 -6.30
CA GLY A 913 -10.29 -42.96 -5.83
C GLY A 913 -9.31 -44.13 -5.95
N ASP A 914 -9.78 -45.33 -6.30
CA ASP A 914 -8.96 -46.48 -6.71
C ASP A 914 -8.03 -46.15 -7.91
N THR A 915 -8.51 -45.23 -8.74
CA THR A 915 -7.92 -44.75 -9.98
C THR A 915 -8.01 -43.21 -10.04
N PRO A 916 -7.12 -42.53 -10.78
CA PRO A 916 -7.19 -41.07 -10.93
C PRO A 916 -8.46 -40.61 -11.67
N GLN A 917 -9.40 -40.01 -10.93
CA GLN A 917 -10.72 -39.57 -11.38
C GLN A 917 -10.92 -38.06 -11.10
N ARG A 918 -11.94 -37.45 -11.72
CA ARG A 918 -12.36 -36.08 -11.37
C ARG A 918 -13.88 -35.89 -11.37
N ILE A 919 -14.36 -34.99 -10.51
CA ILE A 919 -15.72 -34.44 -10.50
C ILE A 919 -15.61 -32.98 -10.97
N MET A 920 -16.44 -32.58 -11.95
CA MET A 920 -16.45 -31.23 -12.52
C MET A 920 -17.62 -30.40 -12.00
N PHE A 921 -17.39 -29.12 -11.73
CA PHE A 921 -18.42 -28.14 -11.40
C PHE A 921 -18.25 -26.89 -12.27
N GLY A 922 -19.35 -26.33 -12.76
CA GLY A 922 -19.43 -25.17 -13.65
C GLY A 922 -18.83 -25.35 -15.04
N ASP A 923 -18.69 -26.57 -15.57
CA ASP A 923 -18.17 -26.81 -16.91
C ASP A 923 -19.23 -26.56 -18.01
N ILE A 924 -18.81 -26.00 -19.16
CA ILE A 924 -19.72 -25.67 -20.26
C ILE A 924 -20.19 -26.96 -20.93
N GLY A 925 -21.48 -27.25 -20.82
CA GLY A 925 -22.05 -28.56 -21.20
C GLY A 925 -21.88 -29.65 -20.12
N GLY A 926 -21.56 -29.25 -18.89
CA GLY A 926 -21.49 -30.10 -17.71
C GLY A 926 -22.85 -30.48 -17.13
N VAL A 927 -22.82 -31.12 -15.96
CA VAL A 927 -24.02 -31.42 -15.15
C VAL A 927 -24.46 -30.18 -14.35
N ASP A 928 -23.49 -29.47 -13.78
CA ASP A 928 -23.68 -28.22 -13.06
C ASP A 928 -23.95 -27.07 -14.05
N THR A 929 -25.23 -26.83 -14.32
CA THR A 929 -25.73 -25.71 -15.11
C THR A 929 -25.87 -24.44 -14.27
N ILE A 930 -25.78 -23.28 -14.91
CA ILE A 930 -26.07 -21.98 -14.29
C ILE A 930 -27.54 -21.91 -13.91
N LEU A 931 -27.85 -21.53 -12.66
CA LEU A 931 -29.22 -21.26 -12.25
C LEU A 931 -29.77 -19.99 -12.90
N ASP A 932 -31.01 -20.06 -13.35
CA ASP A 932 -31.84 -18.92 -13.73
C ASP A 932 -32.66 -18.38 -12.54
N GLY A 933 -33.15 -17.15 -12.70
CA GLY A 933 -33.84 -16.40 -11.66
C GLY A 933 -34.45 -15.12 -12.18
N ILE A 934 -34.97 -14.27 -11.28
CA ILE A 934 -35.64 -13.01 -11.63
C ILE A 934 -35.07 -11.87 -10.78
N ASP A 935 -34.76 -10.73 -11.41
CA ASP A 935 -34.57 -9.46 -10.70
C ASP A 935 -35.94 -8.89 -10.34
N GLU A 936 -36.46 -9.22 -9.16
CA GLU A 936 -37.75 -8.78 -8.62
C GLU A 936 -37.95 -7.25 -8.67
N THR A 937 -36.86 -6.48 -8.70
CA THR A 937 -36.91 -5.02 -8.79
C THR A 937 -37.17 -4.47 -10.20
N THR A 938 -37.01 -5.30 -11.24
CA THR A 938 -37.17 -4.91 -12.65
C THR A 938 -38.03 -5.88 -13.49
N GLY A 939 -38.36 -7.05 -12.95
CA GLY A 939 -39.06 -8.13 -13.67
C GLY A 939 -38.21 -8.81 -14.74
N GLN A 940 -36.89 -8.62 -14.74
CA GLN A 940 -36.00 -9.17 -15.77
C GLN A 940 -35.53 -10.59 -15.42
N LEU A 941 -35.45 -11.45 -16.45
CA LEU A 941 -34.87 -12.78 -16.35
C LEU A 941 -33.35 -12.69 -16.15
N GLU A 942 -32.86 -13.38 -15.13
CA GLU A 942 -31.47 -13.36 -14.69
C GLU A 942 -30.82 -14.74 -14.72
N TYR A 943 -29.49 -14.74 -14.73
CA TYR A 943 -28.68 -15.95 -14.70
C TYR A 943 -27.56 -15.78 -13.67
N ASN A 944 -27.45 -16.69 -12.71
CA ASN A 944 -26.42 -16.66 -11.66
C ASN A 944 -25.05 -17.07 -12.22
N ARG A 945 -24.47 -16.23 -13.08
CA ARG A 945 -23.16 -16.46 -13.71
C ARG A 945 -22.12 -16.74 -12.63
N GLY A 946 -21.59 -17.98 -12.62
CA GLY A 946 -20.64 -18.49 -11.64
C GLY A 946 -21.23 -19.27 -10.45
N ASN A 947 -22.57 -19.46 -10.39
CA ASN A 947 -23.29 -20.18 -9.33
C ASN A 947 -22.85 -19.78 -7.90
N TYR A 948 -22.62 -18.48 -7.68
CA TYR A 948 -22.30 -17.92 -6.37
C TYR A 948 -23.50 -18.07 -5.42
N GLY A 949 -23.23 -18.44 -4.16
CA GLY A 949 -24.25 -18.68 -3.13
C GLY A 949 -25.08 -19.97 -3.29
N VAL A 950 -24.92 -20.70 -4.40
CA VAL A 950 -25.45 -22.05 -4.56
C VAL A 950 -24.69 -22.97 -3.60
N LEU A 951 -25.41 -23.71 -2.76
CA LEU A 951 -24.84 -24.59 -1.76
C LEU A 951 -24.84 -26.02 -2.27
N TYR A 952 -23.65 -26.60 -2.36
CA TYR A 952 -23.43 -27.97 -2.80
C TYR A 952 -23.21 -28.86 -1.56
N ARG A 953 -23.97 -29.94 -1.48
CA ARG A 953 -23.86 -31.00 -0.47
C ARG A 953 -23.47 -32.28 -1.20
N LEU A 954 -22.17 -32.56 -1.26
CA LEU A 954 -21.60 -33.75 -1.92
C LEU A 954 -21.37 -34.85 -0.89
N HIS A 955 -22.12 -35.95 -1.03
CA HIS A 955 -21.85 -37.20 -0.33
C HIS A 955 -21.11 -38.16 -1.26
N LEU A 956 -19.89 -38.55 -0.87
CA LEU A 956 -19.18 -39.66 -1.48
C LEU A 956 -19.32 -40.84 -0.52
N SER A 957 -20.13 -41.84 -0.85
CA SER A 957 -20.43 -42.95 0.05
C SER A 957 -19.22 -43.87 0.25
N HIS A 958 -18.49 -44.13 -0.84
CA HIS A 958 -17.36 -45.06 -0.88
C HIS A 958 -16.12 -44.38 -1.50
N VAL A 959 -15.23 -43.84 -0.67
CA VAL A 959 -13.91 -43.37 -1.11
C VAL A 959 -12.84 -44.35 -0.66
N SER A 960 -12.09 -44.89 -1.62
CA SER A 960 -11.09 -45.94 -1.45
C SER A 960 -10.02 -45.58 -0.40
N PRO A 961 -9.39 -46.57 0.26
CA PRO A 961 -8.20 -46.34 1.08
C PRO A 961 -7.13 -45.52 0.35
N HIS A 962 -6.32 -44.78 1.11
CA HIS A 962 -5.17 -44.03 0.59
C HIS A 962 -5.49 -43.11 -0.61
N THR A 963 -6.65 -42.45 -0.62
CA THR A 963 -7.08 -41.51 -1.68
C THR A 963 -6.80 -40.07 -1.27
N LEU A 964 -6.11 -39.31 -2.14
CA LEU A 964 -6.03 -37.87 -2.06
C LEU A 964 -7.21 -37.23 -2.79
N ILE A 965 -7.97 -36.39 -2.07
CA ILE A 965 -8.99 -35.51 -2.64
C ILE A 965 -8.41 -34.09 -2.70
N SER A 966 -8.44 -33.47 -3.88
CA SER A 966 -7.87 -32.13 -4.11
C SER A 966 -8.68 -31.27 -5.07
N LEU A 967 -8.55 -29.95 -4.93
CA LEU A 967 -9.24 -28.95 -5.74
C LEU A 967 -8.29 -28.32 -6.77
N ASN A 968 -8.63 -28.40 -8.06
CA ASN A 968 -7.91 -27.76 -9.16
C ASN A 968 -8.78 -26.67 -9.83
N GLY A 969 -8.35 -25.41 -9.76
CA GLY A 969 -9.07 -24.28 -10.34
C GLY A 969 -8.92 -24.26 -11.87
N ARG A 970 -10.04 -24.32 -12.61
CA ARG A 970 -10.03 -24.34 -14.09
C ARG A 970 -10.49 -23.02 -14.72
N GLY A 971 -11.39 -22.29 -14.05
CA GLY A 971 -11.93 -21.00 -14.51
C GLY A 971 -11.00 -19.82 -14.35
N GLY A 972 -10.17 -19.82 -13.30
CA GLY A 972 -9.30 -18.70 -12.94
C GLY A 972 -8.84 -18.80 -11.49
N ILE A 973 -8.87 -17.67 -10.78
CA ILE A 973 -8.54 -17.60 -9.35
C ILE A 973 -9.64 -18.26 -8.52
N TYR A 974 -9.28 -19.02 -7.48
CA TYR A 974 -10.21 -19.53 -6.46
C TYR A 974 -9.68 -19.23 -5.05
N THR A 975 -10.53 -18.67 -4.19
CA THR A 975 -10.19 -18.21 -2.83
C THR A 975 -11.09 -18.79 -1.74
N GLY A 976 -12.16 -19.51 -2.06
CA GLY A 976 -13.17 -19.95 -1.09
C GLY A 976 -12.72 -20.98 -0.04
N ALA A 977 -13.70 -21.60 0.61
CA ALA A 977 -13.52 -22.65 1.61
C ALA A 977 -14.47 -23.82 1.34
N PHE A 978 -14.12 -24.98 1.88
CA PHE A 978 -14.89 -26.22 1.84
C PHE A 978 -15.03 -26.76 3.27
N PHE A 979 -16.12 -27.44 3.57
CA PHE A 979 -16.28 -28.17 4.84
C PHE A 979 -16.24 -29.67 4.54
N VAL A 980 -15.19 -30.35 4.98
CA VAL A 980 -14.82 -31.71 4.57
C VAL A 980 -14.66 -32.61 5.81
N LYS A 981 -15.39 -33.74 5.87
CA LYS A 981 -15.42 -34.67 7.02
C LYS A 981 -15.45 -33.97 8.40
N GLY A 982 -16.32 -32.99 8.57
CA GLY A 982 -16.48 -32.28 9.84
C GLY A 982 -15.45 -31.17 10.12
N LYS A 983 -14.59 -30.80 9.15
CA LYS A 983 -13.54 -29.80 9.32
C LYS A 983 -13.61 -28.73 8.23
N LEU A 984 -13.38 -27.48 8.60
CA LEU A 984 -13.23 -26.38 7.65
C LEU A 984 -11.85 -26.45 6.97
N VAL A 985 -11.84 -26.41 5.64
CA VAL A 985 -10.63 -26.36 4.80
C VAL A 985 -10.65 -25.06 4.00
N MET A 986 -9.70 -24.18 4.29
CA MET A 986 -9.48 -22.95 3.52
C MET A 986 -8.70 -23.29 2.26
N VAL A 987 -9.20 -22.93 1.07
CA VAL A 987 -8.43 -23.16 -0.17
C VAL A 987 -7.24 -22.21 -0.20
N ALA A 988 -6.03 -22.77 -0.33
CA ALA A 988 -4.77 -22.03 -0.34
C ALA A 988 -4.65 -21.13 0.89
N ASN A 989 -4.24 -21.69 2.03
CA ASN A 989 -4.16 -21.01 3.34
C ASN A 989 -3.65 -19.55 3.22
N ASN A 990 -4.51 -18.58 3.55
CA ASN A 990 -4.34 -17.12 3.37
C ASN A 990 -3.95 -16.59 1.96
N GLN A 991 -3.75 -17.45 0.97
CA GLN A 991 -3.50 -17.11 -0.43
C GLN A 991 -4.73 -17.38 -1.32
N ALA A 992 -4.49 -17.68 -2.59
CA ALA A 992 -5.48 -18.07 -3.59
C ALA A 992 -4.91 -19.15 -4.49
N LEU A 993 -5.74 -20.06 -5.00
CA LEU A 993 -5.40 -20.96 -6.08
C LEU A 993 -5.43 -20.15 -7.39
N ARG A 994 -4.28 -19.88 -8.00
CA ARG A 994 -4.14 -18.87 -9.08
C ARG A 994 -4.07 -19.44 -10.49
N SER A 995 -3.75 -20.73 -10.65
CA SER A 995 -3.64 -21.39 -11.95
C SER A 995 -4.09 -22.84 -11.91
N ASN A 996 -4.42 -23.38 -13.08
CA ASN A 996 -4.76 -24.80 -13.25
C ASN A 996 -3.56 -25.75 -13.10
N THR A 997 -2.33 -25.21 -12.97
CA THR A 997 -1.11 -25.94 -12.60
C THR A 997 -0.92 -26.07 -11.09
N GLN A 998 -1.90 -25.64 -10.29
CA GLN A 998 -1.95 -25.75 -8.84
C GLN A 998 -3.17 -26.56 -8.40
N ALA A 999 -3.03 -27.38 -7.37
CA ALA A 999 -4.16 -27.97 -6.66
C ALA A 999 -4.03 -27.71 -5.15
N ALA A 1000 -5.15 -27.53 -4.46
CA ALA A 1000 -5.20 -27.44 -3.00
C ALA A 1000 -5.69 -28.77 -2.41
N VAL A 1001 -5.03 -29.25 -1.36
CA VAL A 1001 -5.43 -30.50 -0.67
C VAL A 1001 -6.74 -30.27 0.09
N LEU A 1002 -7.75 -31.10 -0.15
CA LEU A 1002 -9.01 -31.08 0.60
C LEU A 1002 -9.05 -32.16 1.69
N HIS A 1003 -8.67 -33.40 1.36
CA HIS A 1003 -8.69 -34.53 2.30
C HIS A 1003 -7.75 -35.65 1.85
N ARG A 1004 -7.39 -36.55 2.78
CA ARG A 1004 -6.72 -37.83 2.51
C ARG A 1004 -7.44 -38.93 3.30
N THR A 1005 -7.90 -39.97 2.64
CA THR A 1005 -8.46 -41.16 3.32
C THR A 1005 -7.35 -42.02 3.93
N GLY A 1006 -7.70 -42.83 4.92
CA GLY A 1006 -6.76 -43.67 5.67
C GLY A 1006 -6.60 -45.09 5.11
N GLU A 1007 -6.27 -46.03 5.99
CA GLU A 1007 -6.05 -47.46 5.68
C GLU A 1007 -7.33 -48.21 5.24
N SER A 1008 -8.51 -47.65 5.51
CA SER A 1008 -9.80 -48.22 5.12
C SER A 1008 -10.53 -47.30 4.13
N GLU A 1009 -11.50 -47.88 3.42
CA GLU A 1009 -12.53 -47.11 2.75
C GLU A 1009 -13.28 -46.23 3.77
N GLU A 1010 -13.70 -45.04 3.36
CA GLU A 1010 -14.57 -44.19 4.17
C GLU A 1010 -15.51 -43.33 3.31
N SER A 1011 -16.67 -42.98 3.88
CA SER A 1011 -17.54 -41.97 3.29
C SER A 1011 -16.99 -40.56 3.54
N VAL A 1012 -17.07 -39.68 2.54
CA VAL A 1012 -16.56 -38.31 2.59
C VAL A 1012 -17.68 -37.32 2.28
N ASN A 1013 -18.12 -36.61 3.32
CA ASN A 1013 -19.02 -35.46 3.18
C ASN A 1013 -18.23 -34.20 2.83
N ILE A 1014 -18.64 -33.48 1.78
CA ILE A 1014 -18.09 -32.20 1.35
C ILE A 1014 -19.21 -31.19 1.13
N ILE A 1015 -19.21 -30.09 1.89
CA ILE A 1015 -20.17 -28.99 1.75
C ILE A 1015 -19.43 -27.72 1.33
N PHE A 1016 -19.89 -27.03 0.28
CA PHE A 1016 -19.27 -25.81 -0.22
C PHE A 1016 -20.23 -24.88 -0.97
N THR A 1017 -19.84 -23.62 -1.10
CA THR A 1017 -20.47 -22.64 -2.01
C THR A 1017 -19.38 -21.80 -2.68
N ILE A 1018 -19.67 -21.21 -3.84
CA ILE A 1018 -18.68 -20.44 -4.61
C ILE A 1018 -18.53 -19.05 -4.00
N ALA A 1019 -17.38 -18.81 -3.40
CA ALA A 1019 -17.02 -17.53 -2.77
C ALA A 1019 -16.89 -16.39 -3.80
N SER A 1020 -17.33 -15.18 -3.45
CA SER A 1020 -17.02 -13.98 -4.25
C SER A 1020 -15.51 -13.83 -4.48
N GLY A 1021 -15.12 -13.45 -5.70
CA GLY A 1021 -13.73 -13.45 -6.15
C GLY A 1021 -13.16 -14.81 -6.59
N SER A 1022 -13.91 -15.91 -6.44
CA SER A 1022 -13.56 -17.24 -6.99
C SER A 1022 -14.20 -17.48 -8.36
N ASN A 1023 -13.60 -18.34 -9.19
CA ASN A 1023 -14.03 -18.58 -10.57
C ASN A 1023 -14.34 -20.06 -10.84
N LEU A 1024 -15.51 -20.34 -11.40
CA LEU A 1024 -15.85 -21.63 -12.04
C LEU A 1024 -15.34 -21.68 -13.49
N PRO A 1025 -15.07 -22.88 -14.08
CA PRO A 1025 -15.18 -24.20 -13.46
C PRO A 1025 -14.09 -24.53 -12.43
N ILE A 1026 -14.40 -25.52 -11.59
CA ILE A 1026 -13.43 -26.24 -10.73
C ILE A 1026 -13.47 -27.73 -11.06
N ALA A 1027 -12.34 -28.41 -10.83
CA ALA A 1027 -12.23 -29.86 -10.88
C ALA A 1027 -11.81 -30.37 -9.50
N MET A 1028 -12.62 -31.24 -8.89
CA MET A 1028 -12.25 -31.98 -7.69
C MET A 1028 -11.65 -33.31 -8.14
N THR A 1029 -10.37 -33.53 -7.90
CA THR A 1029 -9.66 -34.75 -8.30
C THR A 1029 -9.58 -35.73 -7.14
N LEU A 1030 -9.84 -37.00 -7.41
CA LEU A 1030 -9.61 -38.12 -6.51
C LEU A 1030 -8.51 -38.98 -7.11
N THR A 1031 -7.42 -39.18 -6.40
CA THR A 1031 -6.24 -39.91 -6.91
C THR A 1031 -5.61 -40.77 -5.83
N PRO A 1032 -5.17 -42.00 -6.12
CA PRO A 1032 -4.35 -42.78 -5.21
C PRO A 1032 -3.14 -41.98 -4.70
N LEU A 1033 -2.89 -42.07 -3.40
CA LEU A 1033 -1.64 -41.64 -2.79
C LEU A 1033 -0.50 -42.58 -3.25
N PRO A 1034 0.73 -42.07 -3.36
CA PRO A 1034 1.91 -42.92 -3.47
C PRO A 1034 2.01 -43.87 -2.25
N PRO A 1035 2.52 -45.10 -2.41
CA PRO A 1035 2.73 -45.99 -1.27
C PRO A 1035 3.75 -45.37 -0.31
N ALA A 1036 3.48 -45.46 0.99
CA ALA A 1036 4.42 -45.04 2.02
C ALA A 1036 5.69 -45.91 1.98
N ARG A 1037 6.85 -45.25 1.87
CA ARG A 1037 8.20 -45.81 1.89
C ARG A 1037 8.93 -45.29 3.13
N GLN A 1038 9.75 -46.14 3.75
CA GLN A 1038 10.60 -45.81 4.90
C GLN A 1038 12.07 -45.65 4.49
#